data_AF-A0A1V4XPM2-F1
#
_entry.id   AF-A0A1V4XPM2-F1
#
_cell.length_a   1.000
_cell.length_b   1.000
_cell.length_c   1.000
_cell.angle_alpha   90.00
_cell.angle_beta   90.00
_cell.angle_gamma   90.00
#
_symmetry.space_group_name_H-M   'P 1'
#
loop_
_entity.id
_entity.type
_entity.pdbx_description
1 polymer ?
#
loop_
_entity_poly.entity_id
_entity_poly.type
_entity_poly.pdbx_seq_one_letter_code
_entity_poly.pdbx_strand_id
1 'polypeptide(L)'
;MAHLERLGLLRLPAGGLEGARIMPRIRDIVRTAYEKDLPETFERIGIRIVPAQAAFLDPHRIRAGEETLSAKKFIIAAGTTPLIPDIPGLAAVDFLTNETLYRLETLPRSLVILGGGVDGLEYASAFGRLGVETTVVEMASRLLPSADGDLVDRLLATLRADGIRLLAGTRAVGVDGRPGGIAVALERQDGVREEVEAERVLVAVGRKPDLEGLSLDKAGVEFNARGIVTDRRLRTSASHIYACGDIAGPYLLASTAEAHGIVAATNACLPVKRSVDYRNNVTVVFTEPPLAWVGLTEDEARRRGGRGLRVYRFPYETMRRALVDGTRTGMAKFLCDRRGRIAGAHILGEAAAEVIHEAALIRAMKKPLHAFHALTHAYPTYAQALVGRASQLAYLDRMAENPFVSLALHALPGYAHRIRLARERLAETHTLAPTEFSSEARPAGQGECVVEPREAAAGVLILDVRGVLDASCEEPLRKAFEEGLRRSARLLLNLSALSHMDPEGAGALVANAVRARAGGAGVAVCGLTAALRDVFRLTRLDEIVTVFESEGQAIAAKGFPAGRPAFSPPYEGPLQPGWARSVERLSAGLIPDEAMEINVSGRELAGPVRGFGQLRDKRYRLRIQGKAPEPREIVTLWKAEFPDFWPGGNRFFASGGAPIAPGTVAVLNLRLPGGLVVATGLMVLYVADTAFSFISIEGHVIAGWITFSSFREGDAVVVQVHPLFRPGDPLMELSFRIGAGGQEDRFWHTTLGNLAARLGVRGTVEQRDTLVDGRFQWGEAGNMLLSAPVLSSLYMPFYLLKRALRP
;
A
#
# COMPACT_ATOMS: atom_id res chain seq x y z
N MET A 1 11.70 8.97 26.62
CA MET A 1 11.53 9.51 27.98
C MET A 1 11.63 8.45 29.07
N ALA A 2 10.65 7.55 29.26
CA ALA A 2 10.68 6.54 30.34
C ALA A 2 11.92 5.62 30.34
N HIS A 3 12.48 5.29 29.16
CA HIS A 3 13.72 4.50 29.07
C HIS A 3 14.95 5.29 29.57
N LEU A 4 15.06 6.56 29.18
CA LEU A 4 16.14 7.46 29.58
C LEU A 4 16.08 7.78 31.09
N GLU A 5 14.87 7.84 31.65
CA GLU A 5 14.64 7.97 33.09
C GLU A 5 15.15 6.74 33.87
N ARG A 6 14.82 5.52 33.42
CA ARG A 6 15.34 4.28 34.02
C ARG A 6 16.86 4.17 33.97
N LEU A 7 17.48 4.73 32.94
CA LEU A 7 18.94 4.78 32.80
C LEU A 7 19.58 5.91 33.62
N GLY A 8 18.78 6.75 34.30
CA GLY A 8 19.25 7.90 35.06
C GLY A 8 19.87 9.00 34.21
N LEU A 9 19.48 9.11 32.93
CA LEU A 9 20.01 10.06 31.96
C LEU A 9 19.19 11.35 31.85
N LEU A 10 18.16 11.54 32.68
CA LEU A 10 17.32 12.74 32.70
C LEU A 10 17.55 13.56 33.98
N ARG A 11 17.60 14.90 33.85
CA ARG A 11 17.82 15.80 35.02
C ARG A 11 16.69 16.76 35.35
N LEU A 12 15.79 17.06 34.42
CA LEU A 12 14.84 18.18 34.58
C LEU A 12 13.40 17.67 34.74
N PRO A 13 12.53 18.39 35.47
CA PRO A 13 11.08 18.14 35.47
C PRO A 13 10.46 18.13 34.06
N ALA A 14 11.15 18.75 33.08
CA ALA A 14 10.79 18.79 31.67
C ALA A 14 11.54 17.77 30.77
N GLY A 15 12.41 16.91 31.32
CA GLY A 15 12.96 15.78 30.56
C GLY A 15 14.19 16.02 29.67
N GLY A 16 15.09 16.95 30.01
CA GLY A 16 16.36 17.12 29.29
C GLY A 16 17.40 16.01 29.57
N LEU A 17 18.20 15.66 28.56
CA LEU A 17 19.27 14.65 28.60
C LEU A 17 20.54 15.13 29.34
N GLU A 18 21.15 14.30 30.19
CA GLU A 18 22.47 14.53 30.81
C GLU A 18 23.61 14.09 29.89
N GLY A 19 23.95 14.92 28.89
CA GLY A 19 24.98 14.61 27.88
C GLY A 19 26.34 14.17 28.47
N ALA A 20 26.73 14.72 29.63
CA ALA A 20 27.99 14.39 30.31
C ALA A 20 28.06 12.96 30.88
N ARG A 21 26.93 12.24 31.01
CA ARG A 21 26.91 10.85 31.51
C ARG A 21 26.80 9.80 30.42
N ILE A 22 26.47 10.22 29.19
CA ILE A 22 26.23 9.29 28.08
C ILE A 22 27.53 8.59 27.66
N MET A 23 28.58 9.36 27.32
CA MET A 23 29.84 8.77 26.87
C MET A 23 30.54 7.91 27.95
N PRO A 24 30.62 8.34 29.23
CA PRO A 24 31.12 7.47 30.30
C PRO A 24 30.33 6.17 30.45
N ARG A 25 28.99 6.22 30.34
CA ARG A 25 28.14 5.02 30.41
C ARG A 25 28.39 4.08 29.24
N ILE A 26 28.55 4.58 28.02
CA ILE A 26 28.91 3.76 26.86
C ILE A 26 30.26 3.09 27.07
N ARG A 27 31.29 3.82 27.52
CA ARG A 27 32.61 3.25 27.81
C ARG A 27 32.57 2.16 28.89
N ASP A 28 31.76 2.35 29.92
CA ASP A 28 31.54 1.35 30.97
C ASP A 28 30.91 0.05 30.43
N ILE A 29 29.89 0.18 29.56
CA ILE A 29 29.27 -0.97 28.88
C ILE A 29 30.29 -1.69 28.00
N VAL A 30 31.07 -0.95 27.18
CA VAL A 30 32.11 -1.53 26.32
C VAL A 30 33.13 -2.29 27.18
N ARG A 31 33.68 -1.67 28.23
CA ARG A 31 34.63 -2.33 29.13
C ARG A 31 34.06 -3.64 29.68
N THR A 32 32.83 -3.60 30.20
CA THR A 32 32.15 -4.76 30.79
C THR A 32 31.91 -5.87 29.76
N ALA A 33 31.49 -5.50 28.53
CA ALA A 33 31.21 -6.46 27.47
C ALA A 33 32.46 -7.25 27.03
N TYR A 34 33.64 -6.61 27.04
CA TYR A 34 34.90 -7.19 26.60
C TYR A 34 35.76 -7.79 27.74
N GLU A 35 35.26 -7.88 28.98
CA GLU A 35 36.01 -8.49 30.10
C GLU A 35 36.46 -9.93 29.83
N LYS A 36 35.68 -10.68 29.03
CA LYS A 36 36.01 -12.06 28.64
C LYS A 36 37.11 -12.15 27.58
N ASP A 37 37.40 -11.04 26.91
CA ASP A 37 38.39 -10.96 25.83
C ASP A 37 39.72 -10.36 26.30
N LEU A 38 39.89 -10.21 27.62
CA LEU A 38 41.15 -9.77 28.23
C LEU A 38 42.25 -10.84 28.09
N PRO A 39 43.53 -10.44 27.94
CA PRO A 39 44.67 -11.36 27.78
C PRO A 39 44.71 -12.49 28.80
N GLU A 40 44.43 -12.20 30.07
CA GLU A 40 44.50 -13.15 31.19
C GLU A 40 43.49 -14.31 31.02
N THR A 41 42.37 -14.06 30.34
CA THR A 41 41.35 -15.08 30.06
C THR A 41 41.87 -16.09 29.03
N PHE A 42 42.63 -15.64 28.04
CA PHE A 42 43.25 -16.51 27.04
C PHE A 42 44.47 -17.26 27.60
N GLU A 43 45.26 -16.62 28.45
CA GLU A 43 46.42 -17.25 29.10
C GLU A 43 46.00 -18.42 30.00
N ARG A 44 44.88 -18.30 30.72
CA ARG A 44 44.30 -19.39 31.53
C ARG A 44 43.96 -20.65 30.74
N ILE A 45 43.72 -20.56 29.43
CA ILE A 45 43.45 -21.71 28.56
C ILE A 45 44.68 -22.13 27.74
N GLY A 46 45.87 -21.62 28.08
CA GLY A 46 47.14 -22.01 27.49
C GLY A 46 47.54 -21.23 26.23
N ILE A 47 46.89 -20.11 25.94
CA ILE A 47 47.27 -19.24 24.83
C ILE A 47 48.22 -18.16 25.34
N ARG A 48 49.47 -18.16 24.85
CA ARG A 48 50.44 -17.10 25.16
C ARG A 48 50.09 -15.82 24.40
N ILE A 49 49.89 -14.72 25.11
CA ILE A 49 49.68 -13.40 24.53
C ILE A 49 51.01 -12.62 24.53
N VAL A 50 51.36 -12.02 23.39
CA VAL A 50 52.55 -11.17 23.25
C VAL A 50 52.09 -9.80 22.77
N PRO A 51 52.05 -8.77 23.65
CA PRO A 51 51.54 -7.44 23.29
C PRO A 51 52.60 -6.67 22.51
N ALA A 52 52.76 -7.01 21.22
CA ALA A 52 53.69 -6.33 20.33
C ALA A 52 53.22 -6.38 18.87
N GLN A 53 53.67 -5.41 18.08
CA GLN A 53 53.49 -5.47 16.62
C GLN A 53 54.33 -6.61 16.05
N ALA A 54 53.71 -7.45 15.22
CA ALA A 54 54.33 -8.61 14.60
C ALA A 54 54.69 -8.33 13.13
N ALA A 55 55.89 -8.74 12.72
CA ALA A 55 56.36 -8.63 11.33
C ALA A 55 57.05 -9.91 10.89
N PHE A 56 56.75 -10.40 9.68
CA PHE A 56 57.46 -11.55 9.12
C PHE A 56 58.92 -11.22 8.82
N LEU A 57 59.81 -12.14 9.19
CA LEU A 57 61.23 -12.09 8.84
C LEU A 57 61.51 -12.97 7.61
N ASP A 58 60.81 -14.08 7.54
CA ASP A 58 60.82 -15.09 6.48
C ASP A 58 59.51 -15.91 6.59
N PRO A 59 59.27 -16.93 5.75
CA PRO A 59 58.02 -17.69 5.78
C PRO A 59 57.71 -18.41 7.10
N HIS A 60 58.70 -18.64 7.97
CA HIS A 60 58.53 -19.46 9.19
C HIS A 60 58.80 -18.70 10.50
N ARG A 61 59.26 -17.44 10.43
CA ARG A 61 59.59 -16.64 11.60
C ARG A 61 58.98 -15.25 11.55
N ILE A 62 58.52 -14.79 12.71
CA ILE A 62 58.07 -13.42 12.95
C ILE A 62 58.91 -12.77 14.04
N ARG A 63 59.07 -11.45 13.97
CA ARG A 63 59.50 -10.61 15.11
C ARG A 63 58.25 -10.08 15.80
N ALA A 64 58.20 -10.15 17.13
CA ALA A 64 57.18 -9.52 17.95
C ALA A 64 57.87 -8.81 19.12
N GLY A 65 58.01 -7.49 19.04
CA GLY A 65 58.86 -6.73 19.96
C GLY A 65 60.33 -7.13 19.82
N GLU A 66 60.97 -7.50 20.93
CA GLU A 66 62.36 -8.00 20.94
C GLU A 66 62.46 -9.50 20.64
N GLU A 67 61.33 -10.22 20.63
CA GLU A 67 61.32 -11.67 20.45
C GLU A 67 61.26 -12.08 18.98
N THR A 68 61.95 -13.17 18.64
CA THR A 68 61.78 -13.88 17.36
C THR A 68 61.07 -15.20 17.61
N LEU A 69 59.89 -15.38 17.02
CA LEU A 69 59.05 -16.56 17.19
C LEU A 69 58.97 -17.34 15.88
N SER A 70 58.92 -18.68 15.98
CA SER A 70 58.74 -19.57 14.83
C SER A 70 57.50 -20.44 15.02
N ALA A 71 56.80 -20.77 13.92
CA ALA A 71 55.60 -21.60 13.98
C ALA A 71 55.47 -22.52 12.76
N LYS A 72 54.83 -23.68 12.96
CA LYS A 72 54.48 -24.61 11.88
C LYS A 72 53.37 -24.07 10.98
N LYS A 73 52.49 -23.24 11.54
CA LYS A 73 51.32 -22.65 10.89
C LYS A 73 51.13 -21.23 11.40
N PHE A 74 50.69 -20.33 10.53
CA PHE A 74 50.32 -18.95 10.88
C PHE A 74 48.87 -18.68 10.47
N ILE A 75 48.17 -17.88 11.28
CA ILE A 75 46.86 -17.32 10.95
C ILE A 75 46.97 -15.80 11.11
N ILE A 76 46.76 -15.05 10.03
CA ILE A 76 46.83 -13.60 10.01
C ILE A 76 45.42 -13.04 10.22
N ALA A 77 45.22 -12.31 11.30
CA ALA A 77 43.93 -11.74 11.72
C ALA A 77 44.03 -10.24 12.05
N ALA A 78 44.88 -9.50 11.33
CA ALA A 78 45.17 -8.08 11.61
C ALA A 78 44.01 -7.12 11.29
N GLY A 79 42.93 -7.61 10.68
CA GLY A 79 41.71 -6.81 10.49
C GLY A 79 41.88 -5.64 9.52
N THR A 80 41.21 -4.53 9.84
CA THR A 80 41.16 -3.31 9.02
C THR A 80 41.24 -2.08 9.91
N THR A 81 41.65 -0.95 9.34
CA THR A 81 41.63 0.39 9.95
C THR A 81 40.69 1.33 9.19
N PRO A 82 40.24 2.45 9.78
CA PRO A 82 39.43 3.46 9.10
C PRO A 82 40.13 3.96 7.82
N LEU A 83 39.38 4.04 6.72
CA LEU A 83 39.87 4.68 5.51
C LEU A 83 39.75 6.21 5.67
N ILE A 84 40.88 6.91 5.74
CA ILE A 84 40.90 8.37 5.78
C ILE A 84 40.99 8.90 4.34
N PRO A 85 39.99 9.65 3.86
CA PRO A 85 40.00 10.19 2.52
C PRO A 85 40.96 11.39 2.40
N ASP A 86 41.56 11.56 1.22
CA ASP A 86 42.41 12.70 0.92
C ASP A 86 41.56 13.94 0.61
N ILE A 87 41.06 14.60 1.66
CA ILE A 87 40.28 15.83 1.59
C ILE A 87 41.15 16.98 2.12
N PRO A 88 41.36 18.06 1.34
CA PRO A 88 42.14 19.21 1.78
C PRO A 88 41.68 19.73 3.15
N GLY A 89 42.65 19.90 4.06
CA GLY A 89 42.43 20.42 5.42
C GLY A 89 41.89 19.41 6.45
N LEU A 90 41.39 18.23 6.04
CA LEU A 90 40.88 17.22 6.98
C LEU A 90 41.95 16.74 7.97
N ALA A 91 43.19 16.53 7.52
CA ALA A 91 44.30 16.10 8.38
C ALA A 91 44.74 17.17 9.40
N ALA A 92 44.32 18.43 9.23
CA ALA A 92 44.66 19.54 10.12
C ALA A 92 43.62 19.77 11.24
N VAL A 93 42.51 19.01 11.25
CA VAL A 93 41.46 19.09 12.27
C VAL A 93 41.38 17.81 13.10
N ASP A 94 40.82 17.91 14.31
CA ASP A 94 40.57 16.77 15.20
C ASP A 94 39.32 15.98 14.75
N PHE A 95 39.45 15.23 13.66
CA PHE A 95 38.37 14.40 13.12
C PHE A 95 38.18 13.11 13.93
N LEU A 96 36.94 12.63 13.94
CA LEU A 96 36.54 11.39 14.60
C LEU A 96 36.54 10.23 13.60
N THR A 97 36.75 9.03 14.13
CA THR A 97 36.54 7.74 13.44
C THR A 97 35.82 6.80 14.40
N ASN A 98 35.46 5.59 13.97
CA ASN A 98 34.91 4.57 14.87
C ASN A 98 35.87 4.19 16.03
N GLU A 99 37.17 4.51 15.93
CA GLU A 99 38.16 4.24 16.97
C GLU A 99 38.33 5.37 17.99
N THR A 100 38.06 6.62 17.59
CA THR A 100 38.25 7.81 18.43
C THR A 100 36.95 8.36 18.99
N LEU A 101 35.80 8.09 18.36
CA LEU A 101 34.48 8.57 18.77
C LEU A 101 34.16 8.28 20.25
N TYR A 102 34.45 7.07 20.73
CA TYR A 102 34.14 6.66 22.10
C TYR A 102 34.98 7.37 23.18
N ARG A 103 36.03 8.09 22.77
CA ARG A 103 36.91 8.88 23.65
C ARG A 103 36.35 10.28 23.95
N LEU A 104 35.27 10.70 23.27
CA LEU A 104 34.60 11.97 23.57
C LEU A 104 34.15 12.00 25.04
N GLU A 105 34.37 13.12 25.72
CA GLU A 105 33.89 13.29 27.10
C GLU A 105 32.41 13.71 27.13
N THR A 106 31.98 14.49 26.15
CA THR A 106 30.60 14.97 26.00
C THR A 106 30.14 14.81 24.55
N LEU A 107 28.83 14.77 24.33
CA LEU A 107 28.27 14.82 22.98
C LEU A 107 28.58 16.18 22.32
N PRO A 108 28.99 16.23 21.05
CA PRO A 108 29.14 17.49 20.32
C PRO A 108 27.77 18.11 20.06
N ARG A 109 27.71 19.43 19.87
CA ARG A 109 26.45 20.11 19.50
C ARG A 109 26.00 19.74 18.09
N SER A 110 26.96 19.59 17.18
CA SER A 110 26.72 19.23 15.78
C SER A 110 27.83 18.34 15.21
N LEU A 111 27.45 17.46 14.29
CA LEU A 111 28.30 16.43 13.71
C LEU A 111 28.07 16.30 12.21
N VAL A 112 29.14 16.46 11.42
CA VAL A 112 29.14 16.07 10.00
C VAL A 112 29.72 14.66 9.89
N ILE A 113 28.98 13.74 9.29
CA ILE A 113 29.39 12.36 9.04
C ILE A 113 29.71 12.22 7.56
N LEU A 114 30.97 11.91 7.24
CA LEU A 114 31.42 11.60 5.89
C LEU A 114 31.25 10.09 5.64
N GLY A 115 30.34 9.72 4.76
CA GLY A 115 30.02 8.33 4.41
C GLY A 115 28.60 7.94 4.83
N GLY A 116 27.84 7.44 3.87
CA GLY A 116 26.44 7.02 3.98
C GLY A 116 26.23 5.52 3.97
N GLY A 117 27.22 4.77 4.43
CA GLY A 117 27.18 3.32 4.61
C GLY A 117 26.53 2.89 5.93
N VAL A 118 26.77 1.65 6.34
CA VAL A 118 26.24 1.06 7.59
C VAL A 118 26.62 1.91 8.80
N ASP A 119 27.91 2.03 9.10
CA ASP A 119 28.43 2.77 10.26
C ASP A 119 27.94 4.22 10.27
N GLY A 120 27.99 4.90 9.11
CA GLY A 120 27.57 6.29 8.98
C GLY A 120 26.10 6.50 9.35
N LEU A 121 25.20 5.62 8.90
CA LEU A 121 23.78 5.70 9.23
C LEU A 121 23.47 5.26 10.66
N GLU A 122 24.18 4.27 11.21
CA GLU A 122 24.05 3.89 12.63
C GLU A 122 24.44 5.04 13.55
N TYR A 123 25.61 5.67 13.30
CA TYR A 123 26.03 6.84 14.04
C TYR A 123 25.06 8.00 13.85
N ALA A 124 24.58 8.25 12.63
CA ALA A 124 23.60 9.30 12.40
C ALA A 124 22.32 9.09 13.21
N SER A 125 21.81 7.86 13.21
CA SER A 125 20.61 7.47 13.96
C SER A 125 20.82 7.62 15.48
N ALA A 126 21.97 7.18 15.99
CA ALA A 126 22.31 7.27 17.40
C ALA A 126 22.47 8.73 17.87
N PHE A 127 23.30 9.52 17.19
CA PHE A 127 23.57 10.92 17.57
C PHE A 127 22.37 11.83 17.34
N GLY A 128 21.65 11.69 16.22
CA GLY A 128 20.45 12.49 15.94
C GLY A 128 19.38 12.32 17.02
N ARG A 129 19.13 11.08 17.46
CA ARG A 129 18.17 10.81 18.55
C ARG A 129 18.63 11.26 19.94
N LEU A 130 19.93 11.44 20.13
CA LEU A 130 20.48 12.06 21.33
C LEU A 130 20.47 13.60 21.26
N GLY A 131 19.91 14.18 20.20
CA GLY A 131 19.75 15.62 20.02
C GLY A 131 20.94 16.33 19.39
N VAL A 132 21.90 15.59 18.81
CA VAL A 132 23.03 16.19 18.09
C VAL A 132 22.59 16.57 16.67
N GLU A 133 22.81 17.82 16.28
CA GLU A 133 22.54 18.25 14.91
C GLU A 133 23.44 17.50 13.94
N THR A 134 22.86 16.63 13.12
CA THR A 134 23.61 15.64 12.36
C THR A 134 23.40 15.80 10.86
N THR A 135 24.50 15.89 10.11
CA THR A 135 24.52 15.91 8.64
C THR A 135 25.32 14.74 8.10
N VAL A 136 24.73 13.88 7.27
CA VAL A 136 25.42 12.79 6.56
C VAL A 136 25.70 13.22 5.13
N VAL A 137 26.95 13.07 4.70
CA VAL A 137 27.42 13.41 3.34
C VAL A 137 27.90 12.13 2.66
N GLU A 138 27.29 11.80 1.52
CA GLU A 138 27.63 10.63 0.69
C GLU A 138 27.83 11.05 -0.76
N MET A 139 28.99 10.69 -1.32
CA MET A 139 29.35 11.01 -2.70
C MET A 139 28.50 10.23 -3.70
N ALA A 140 28.14 8.99 -3.39
CA ALA A 140 27.25 8.17 -4.20
C ALA A 140 25.83 8.76 -4.24
N SER A 141 25.12 8.55 -5.34
CA SER A 141 23.73 9.01 -5.49
C SER A 141 22.73 8.28 -4.58
N ARG A 142 23.16 7.20 -3.91
CA ARG A 142 22.33 6.40 -3.01
C ARG A 142 23.08 6.10 -1.72
N LEU A 143 22.39 6.26 -0.60
CA LEU A 143 22.80 5.77 0.72
C LEU A 143 22.52 4.26 0.80
N LEU A 144 23.35 3.53 1.54
CA LEU A 144 23.21 2.09 1.79
C LEU A 144 22.83 1.24 0.55
N PRO A 145 23.61 1.28 -0.55
CA PRO A 145 23.26 0.63 -1.82
C PRO A 145 23.24 -0.91 -1.75
N SER A 146 23.75 -1.51 -0.68
CA SER A 146 23.78 -2.96 -0.45
C SER A 146 22.44 -3.56 -0.01
N ALA A 147 21.50 -2.73 0.46
CA ALA A 147 20.20 -3.17 0.96
C ALA A 147 19.07 -2.94 -0.07
N ASP A 148 17.89 -3.49 0.20
CA ASP A 148 16.72 -3.33 -0.67
C ASP A 148 16.23 -1.88 -0.71
N GLY A 149 16.03 -1.35 -1.93
CA GLY A 149 15.76 0.08 -2.16
C GLY A 149 14.51 0.60 -1.43
N ASP A 150 13.39 -0.12 -1.52
CA ASP A 150 12.14 0.32 -0.88
C ASP A 150 12.26 0.42 0.65
N LEU A 151 13.10 -0.41 1.27
CA LEU A 151 13.33 -0.39 2.72
C LEU A 151 14.31 0.73 3.08
N VAL A 152 15.35 0.93 2.28
CA VAL A 152 16.28 2.05 2.45
C VAL A 152 15.51 3.37 2.38
N ASP A 153 14.68 3.58 1.37
CA ASP A 153 13.92 4.83 1.21
C ASP A 153 13.05 5.14 2.43
N ARG A 154 12.41 4.11 3.01
CA ARG A 154 11.64 4.22 4.26
C ARG A 154 12.52 4.57 5.46
N LEU A 155 13.66 3.90 5.63
CA LEU A 155 14.63 4.21 6.68
C LEU A 155 15.12 5.66 6.57
N LEU A 156 15.49 6.10 5.37
CA LEU A 156 15.97 7.47 5.15
C LEU A 156 14.87 8.51 5.42
N ALA A 157 13.61 8.20 5.10
CA ALA A 157 12.48 9.05 5.46
C ALA A 157 12.32 9.17 6.99
N THR A 158 12.48 8.06 7.72
CA THR A 158 12.47 8.06 9.20
C THR A 158 13.61 8.90 9.77
N LEU A 159 14.84 8.71 9.29
CA LEU A 159 16.00 9.48 9.77
C LEU A 159 15.85 10.98 9.48
N ARG A 160 15.27 11.38 8.33
CA ARG A 160 14.95 12.79 8.05
C ARG A 160 13.89 13.34 8.98
N ALA A 161 12.88 12.54 9.32
CA ALA A 161 11.84 12.93 10.28
C ALA A 161 12.41 13.10 11.70
N ASP A 162 13.48 12.38 12.03
CA ASP A 162 14.27 12.56 13.26
C ASP A 162 15.19 13.82 13.21
N GLY A 163 15.11 14.62 12.14
CA GLY A 163 15.88 15.86 11.98
C GLY A 163 17.28 15.69 11.40
N ILE A 164 17.65 14.48 10.95
CA ILE A 164 18.96 14.21 10.37
C ILE A 164 18.99 14.72 8.92
N ARG A 165 19.98 15.56 8.60
CA ARG A 165 20.20 16.05 7.24
C ARG A 165 20.97 15.00 6.43
N LEU A 166 20.37 14.50 5.35
CA LEU A 166 20.96 13.46 4.50
C LEU A 166 21.27 13.99 3.11
N LEU A 167 22.55 14.04 2.74
CA LEU A 167 23.06 14.58 1.47
C LEU A 167 23.74 13.48 0.65
N ALA A 168 22.95 12.80 -0.19
CA ALA A 168 23.47 11.88 -1.20
C ALA A 168 23.84 12.62 -2.49
N GLY A 169 24.78 12.09 -3.26
CA GLY A 169 25.32 12.74 -4.45
C GLY A 169 26.12 14.00 -4.14
N THR A 170 26.73 14.07 -2.95
CA THR A 170 27.46 15.24 -2.46
C THR A 170 28.82 14.81 -1.94
N ARG A 171 29.89 15.45 -2.43
CA ARG A 171 31.25 15.22 -1.96
C ARG A 171 31.73 16.36 -1.07
N ALA A 172 32.48 16.04 -0.01
CA ALA A 172 33.26 17.04 0.72
C ALA A 172 34.54 17.35 -0.08
N VAL A 173 34.79 18.63 -0.36
CA VAL A 173 35.92 19.11 -1.17
C VAL A 173 36.96 19.87 -0.36
N GLY A 174 36.67 20.21 0.89
CA GLY A 174 37.59 20.84 1.83
C GLY A 174 37.03 20.88 3.24
N VAL A 175 37.92 20.93 4.23
CA VAL A 175 37.58 21.09 5.65
C VAL A 175 38.48 22.15 6.26
N ASP A 176 37.90 23.20 6.84
CA ASP A 176 38.61 24.29 7.49
C ASP A 176 38.31 24.32 8.99
N GLY A 177 39.34 24.45 9.82
CA GLY A 177 39.18 24.66 11.26
C GLY A 177 38.62 26.05 11.56
N ARG A 178 37.63 26.14 12.46
CA ARG A 178 37.02 27.39 12.93
C ARG A 178 37.12 27.49 14.46
N PRO A 179 37.04 28.70 15.05
CA PRO A 179 36.94 28.83 16.50
C PRO A 179 35.73 28.06 17.04
N GLY A 180 35.98 26.99 17.80
CA GLY A 180 34.93 26.16 18.39
C GLY A 180 34.29 25.11 17.45
N GLY A 181 34.86 24.86 16.27
CA GLY A 181 34.34 23.86 15.33
C GLY A 181 35.11 23.76 14.02
N ILE A 182 34.40 23.38 12.96
CA ILE A 182 34.90 23.20 11.61
C ILE A 182 33.88 23.72 10.60
N ALA A 183 34.34 24.01 9.39
CA ALA A 183 33.51 24.24 8.21
C ALA A 183 33.86 23.22 7.14
N VAL A 184 32.85 22.54 6.58
CA VAL A 184 33.02 21.54 5.52
C VAL A 184 32.46 22.09 4.22
N ALA A 185 33.32 22.30 3.24
CA ALA A 185 32.92 22.68 1.89
C ALA A 185 32.40 21.45 1.14
N LEU A 186 31.17 21.55 0.65
CA LEU A 186 30.45 20.48 -0.05
C LEU A 186 30.22 20.88 -1.51
N GLU A 187 30.32 19.89 -2.40
CA GLU A 187 29.97 20.03 -3.81
C GLU A 187 29.02 18.90 -4.20
N ARG A 188 27.83 19.28 -4.67
CA ARG A 188 26.82 18.36 -5.20
C ARG A 188 27.16 17.93 -6.63
N GLN A 189 26.60 16.80 -7.06
CA GLN A 189 26.76 16.29 -8.43
C GLN A 189 26.25 17.25 -9.51
N ASP A 190 25.31 18.14 -9.18
CA ASP A 190 24.81 19.21 -10.06
C ASP A 190 25.71 20.46 -10.10
N GLY A 191 26.85 20.44 -9.39
CA GLY A 191 27.81 21.53 -9.30
C GLY A 191 27.47 22.59 -8.25
N VAL A 192 26.34 22.48 -7.54
CA VAL A 192 26.00 23.39 -6.46
C VAL A 192 26.98 23.20 -5.30
N ARG A 193 27.56 24.30 -4.83
CA ARG A 193 28.45 24.32 -3.67
C ARG A 193 27.74 24.91 -2.45
N GLU A 194 27.96 24.29 -1.31
CA GLU A 194 27.49 24.78 -0.02
C GLU A 194 28.55 24.54 1.06
N GLU A 195 28.50 25.30 2.14
CA GLU A 195 29.35 25.10 3.31
C GLU A 195 28.48 24.70 4.49
N VAL A 196 28.93 23.72 5.27
CA VAL A 196 28.26 23.25 6.48
C VAL A 196 29.20 23.41 7.67
N GLU A 197 28.79 24.21 8.64
CA GLU A 197 29.51 24.36 9.91
C GLU A 197 29.11 23.25 10.89
N ALA A 198 30.07 22.71 11.63
CA ALA A 198 29.81 21.74 12.69
C ALA A 198 30.86 21.78 13.79
N GLU A 199 30.57 21.20 14.95
CA GLU A 199 31.54 21.11 16.04
C GLU A 199 32.59 20.01 15.79
N ARG A 200 32.19 18.91 15.16
CA ARG A 200 33.07 17.78 14.81
C ARG A 200 32.72 17.19 13.44
N VAL A 201 33.70 16.53 12.83
CA VAL A 201 33.51 15.65 11.67
C VAL A 201 33.83 14.22 12.06
N LEU A 202 33.01 13.26 11.62
CA LEU A 202 33.23 11.83 11.75
C LEU A 202 33.46 11.22 10.36
N VAL A 203 34.59 10.55 10.19
CA VAL A 203 34.95 9.85 8.97
C VAL A 203 34.48 8.40 9.05
N ALA A 204 33.49 8.06 8.21
CA ALA A 204 32.87 6.74 8.10
C ALA A 204 32.75 6.29 6.62
N VAL A 205 33.74 6.63 5.79
CA VAL A 205 33.75 6.36 4.34
C VAL A 205 34.17 4.93 3.97
N GLY A 206 34.44 4.09 4.97
CA GLY A 206 34.84 2.69 4.79
C GLY A 206 36.09 2.33 5.60
N ARG A 207 36.58 1.12 5.36
CA ARG A 207 37.74 0.55 6.07
C ARG A 207 38.76 0.03 5.05
N LYS A 208 40.05 0.06 5.40
CA LYS A 208 41.14 -0.50 4.61
C LYS A 208 41.82 -1.65 5.37
N PRO A 209 42.25 -2.73 4.69
CA PRO A 209 43.00 -3.82 5.32
C PRO A 209 44.28 -3.31 6.00
N ASP A 210 44.55 -3.79 7.20
CA ASP A 210 45.77 -3.41 7.94
C ASP A 210 46.95 -4.29 7.53
N LEU A 211 47.65 -3.86 6.47
CA LEU A 211 48.76 -4.61 5.86
C LEU A 211 50.14 -4.06 6.27
N GLU A 212 50.17 -2.85 6.83
CA GLU A 212 51.39 -2.13 7.12
C GLU A 212 52.16 -2.77 8.29
N GLY A 213 53.49 -2.81 8.19
CA GLY A 213 54.34 -3.43 9.21
C GLY A 213 54.37 -4.97 9.20
N LEU A 214 53.41 -5.66 8.58
CA LEU A 214 53.36 -7.14 8.57
C LEU A 214 54.50 -7.79 7.77
N SER A 215 55.10 -7.10 6.79
CA SER A 215 56.16 -7.62 5.91
C SER A 215 55.76 -8.92 5.15
N LEU A 216 54.55 -8.94 4.59
CA LEU A 216 53.94 -10.11 3.94
C LEU A 216 54.74 -10.66 2.75
N ASP A 217 55.50 -9.80 2.07
CA ASP A 217 56.43 -10.13 1.00
C ASP A 217 57.49 -11.15 1.47
N LYS A 218 58.06 -10.96 2.67
CA LYS A 218 59.03 -11.89 3.26
C LYS A 218 58.43 -13.24 3.61
N ALA A 219 57.11 -13.30 3.81
CA ALA A 219 56.38 -14.52 4.08
C ALA A 219 55.94 -15.28 2.82
N GLY A 220 56.12 -14.69 1.63
CA GLY A 220 55.58 -15.23 0.37
C GLY A 220 54.05 -15.18 0.29
N VAL A 221 53.42 -14.22 0.96
CA VAL A 221 51.97 -14.04 1.01
C VAL A 221 51.53 -12.99 -0.01
N GLU A 222 50.66 -13.39 -0.94
CA GLU A 222 50.04 -12.49 -1.91
C GLU A 222 48.92 -11.65 -1.26
N PHE A 223 48.93 -10.35 -1.52
CA PHE A 223 47.94 -9.40 -1.05
C PHE A 223 47.71 -8.30 -2.10
N ASN A 224 46.59 -7.60 -1.98
CA ASN A 224 46.25 -6.44 -2.81
C ASN A 224 45.53 -5.37 -1.96
N ALA A 225 45.06 -4.29 -2.60
CA ALA A 225 44.37 -3.19 -1.91
C ALA A 225 43.09 -3.61 -1.14
N ARG A 226 42.54 -4.80 -1.42
CA ARG A 226 41.37 -5.39 -0.71
C ARG A 226 41.76 -6.37 0.38
N GLY A 227 43.04 -6.65 0.58
CA GLY A 227 43.55 -7.49 1.66
C GLY A 227 44.38 -8.67 1.18
N ILE A 228 44.56 -9.66 2.05
CA ILE A 228 45.30 -10.89 1.77
C ILE A 228 44.45 -11.79 0.85
N VAL A 229 45.04 -12.26 -0.24
CA VAL A 229 44.36 -13.15 -1.18
C VAL A 229 44.30 -14.56 -0.59
N THR A 230 43.09 -15.10 -0.46
CA THR A 230 42.88 -16.46 0.06
C THR A 230 41.98 -17.30 -0.85
N ASP A 231 42.17 -18.62 -0.79
CA ASP A 231 41.20 -19.57 -1.34
C ASP A 231 39.96 -19.71 -0.42
N ARG A 232 38.95 -20.50 -0.83
CA ARG A 232 37.75 -20.73 0.01
C ARG A 232 38.03 -21.45 1.33
N ARG A 233 39.24 -21.98 1.52
CA ARG A 233 39.71 -22.60 2.76
C ARG A 233 40.50 -21.62 3.63
N LEU A 234 40.51 -20.33 3.25
CA LEU A 234 41.21 -19.24 3.92
C LEU A 234 42.74 -19.40 3.96
N ARG A 235 43.28 -20.19 3.03
CA ARG A 235 44.73 -20.39 2.88
C ARG A 235 45.28 -19.35 1.91
N THR A 236 46.44 -18.79 2.22
CA THR A 236 47.13 -17.81 1.36
C THR A 236 47.95 -18.51 0.26
N SER A 237 48.72 -17.75 -0.53
CA SER A 237 49.72 -18.28 -1.47
C SER A 237 50.78 -19.15 -0.77
N ALA A 238 51.08 -18.90 0.51
CA ALA A 238 51.95 -19.73 1.33
C ALA A 238 51.14 -20.84 2.02
N SER A 239 51.43 -22.10 1.70
CA SER A 239 50.58 -23.25 2.05
C SER A 239 50.37 -23.52 3.55
N HIS A 240 51.23 -22.96 4.41
CA HIS A 240 51.17 -23.04 5.87
C HIS A 240 50.66 -21.78 6.54
N ILE A 241 50.30 -20.75 5.77
CA ILE A 241 49.78 -19.47 6.24
C ILE A 241 48.31 -19.33 5.82
N TYR A 242 47.49 -18.88 6.75
CA TYR A 242 46.07 -18.64 6.58
C TYR A 242 45.78 -17.18 6.93
N ALA A 243 44.66 -16.64 6.46
CA ALA A 243 44.18 -15.33 6.87
C ALA A 243 42.67 -15.36 7.12
N CYS A 244 42.21 -14.67 8.17
CA CYS A 244 40.80 -14.65 8.57
C CYS A 244 40.35 -13.25 8.97
N GLY A 245 39.03 -13.06 9.05
CA GLY A 245 38.45 -11.75 9.33
C GLY A 245 38.53 -10.78 8.16
N ASP A 246 38.40 -9.51 8.47
CA ASP A 246 38.27 -8.42 7.51
C ASP A 246 39.44 -8.31 6.52
N ILE A 247 40.67 -8.64 6.97
CA ILE A 247 41.86 -8.63 6.14
C ILE A 247 41.81 -9.65 4.99
N ALA A 248 40.98 -10.69 5.09
CA ALA A 248 40.81 -11.71 4.07
C ALA A 248 39.59 -11.48 3.16
N GLY A 249 38.69 -10.56 3.53
CA GLY A 249 37.46 -10.25 2.79
C GLY A 249 36.53 -11.46 2.56
N PRO A 250 35.43 -11.32 1.80
CA PRO A 250 34.97 -10.09 1.17
C PRO A 250 33.97 -9.28 2.02
N TYR A 251 33.58 -9.77 3.21
CA TYR A 251 32.63 -9.10 4.10
C TYR A 251 33.34 -8.61 5.36
N LEU A 252 33.07 -7.35 5.72
CA LEU A 252 33.60 -6.69 6.91
C LEU A 252 32.57 -6.79 8.05
N LEU A 253 32.37 -8.00 8.55
CA LEU A 253 31.37 -8.32 9.58
C LEU A 253 32.02 -9.19 10.66
N ALA A 254 31.83 -8.84 11.93
CA ALA A 254 32.37 -9.61 13.06
C ALA A 254 31.95 -11.09 13.02
N SER A 255 30.69 -11.37 12.70
CA SER A 255 30.17 -12.75 12.54
C SER A 255 30.84 -13.52 11.40
N THR A 256 31.22 -12.83 10.32
CA THR A 256 31.99 -13.45 9.23
C THR A 256 33.43 -13.67 9.66
N ALA A 257 34.02 -12.75 10.43
CA ALA A 257 35.36 -12.90 10.97
C ALA A 257 35.50 -14.08 11.93
N GLU A 258 34.50 -14.28 12.80
CA GLU A 258 34.42 -15.45 13.68
C GLU A 258 34.34 -16.75 12.87
N ALA A 259 33.43 -16.82 11.89
CA ALA A 259 33.32 -17.97 11.00
C ALA A 259 34.62 -18.24 10.22
N HIS A 260 35.32 -17.17 9.82
CA HIS A 260 36.64 -17.29 9.20
C HIS A 260 37.67 -17.87 10.17
N GLY A 261 37.72 -17.39 11.41
CA GLY A 261 38.63 -17.90 12.43
C GLY A 261 38.44 -19.40 12.65
N ILE A 262 37.20 -19.86 12.75
CA ILE A 262 36.87 -21.30 12.90
C ILE A 262 37.37 -22.10 11.70
N VAL A 263 37.13 -21.64 10.47
CA VAL A 263 37.56 -22.34 9.25
C VAL A 263 39.08 -22.33 9.10
N ALA A 264 39.73 -21.19 9.31
CA ALA A 264 41.19 -21.05 9.22
C ALA A 264 41.89 -21.92 10.27
N ALA A 265 41.46 -21.88 11.54
CA ALA A 265 42.01 -22.70 12.61
C ALA A 265 41.80 -24.21 12.35
N THR A 266 40.59 -24.61 11.94
CA THR A 266 40.30 -25.99 11.54
C THR A 266 41.25 -26.44 10.41
N ASN A 267 41.41 -25.60 9.38
CA ASN A 267 42.23 -25.94 8.24
C ASN A 267 43.72 -25.92 8.54
N ALA A 268 44.18 -25.09 9.47
CA ALA A 268 45.56 -25.04 9.92
C ALA A 268 45.94 -26.26 10.76
N CYS A 269 45.07 -26.66 11.69
CA CYS A 269 45.38 -27.64 12.73
C CYS A 269 44.87 -29.07 12.46
N LEU A 270 43.79 -29.23 11.70
CA LEU A 270 43.12 -30.53 11.52
C LEU A 270 43.23 -31.07 10.08
N PRO A 271 43.15 -32.40 9.88
CA PRO A 271 43.18 -32.99 8.54
C PRO A 271 41.91 -32.71 7.73
N VAL A 272 40.75 -32.53 8.40
CA VAL A 272 39.47 -32.28 7.75
C VAL A 272 39.38 -30.83 7.30
N LYS A 273 39.34 -30.60 5.99
CA LYS A 273 39.29 -29.24 5.42
C LYS A 273 37.86 -28.75 5.24
N ARG A 274 37.60 -27.50 5.64
CA ARG A 274 36.33 -26.80 5.49
C ARG A 274 36.48 -25.60 4.55
N SER A 275 35.37 -25.19 3.95
CA SER A 275 35.30 -24.01 3.10
C SER A 275 34.26 -23.03 3.64
N VAL A 276 34.51 -21.74 3.47
CA VAL A 276 33.55 -20.68 3.80
C VAL A 276 32.35 -20.68 2.83
N ASP A 277 31.17 -20.36 3.37
CA ASP A 277 29.91 -20.24 2.63
C ASP A 277 29.14 -18.98 3.03
N TYR A 278 29.19 -17.97 2.17
CA TYR A 278 28.57 -16.66 2.40
C TYR A 278 27.10 -16.58 2.04
N ARG A 279 26.52 -17.66 1.50
CA ARG A 279 25.17 -17.58 0.92
C ARG A 279 24.13 -17.12 1.95
N ASN A 280 24.28 -17.47 3.22
CA ASN A 280 23.33 -17.16 4.30
C ASN A 280 23.85 -16.10 5.26
N ASN A 281 24.80 -15.26 4.84
CA ASN A 281 25.24 -14.14 5.66
C ASN A 281 24.05 -13.20 5.94
N VAL A 282 23.82 -12.96 7.22
CA VAL A 282 22.87 -11.95 7.70
C VAL A 282 23.63 -10.65 7.87
N THR A 283 23.06 -9.57 7.38
CA THR A 283 23.53 -8.21 7.67
C THR A 283 22.45 -7.50 8.46
N VAL A 284 22.86 -6.76 9.49
CA VAL A 284 22.00 -5.92 10.30
C VAL A 284 22.62 -4.53 10.34
N VAL A 285 21.77 -3.52 10.25
CA VAL A 285 22.08 -2.11 10.46
C VAL A 285 21.25 -1.68 11.66
N PHE A 286 21.93 -1.37 12.76
CA PHE A 286 21.37 -1.04 14.06
C PHE A 286 20.93 0.43 14.16
N THR A 287 20.31 0.93 13.09
CA THR A 287 19.49 2.16 13.14
C THR A 287 18.22 1.91 13.94
N GLU A 288 17.47 2.97 14.22
CA GLU A 288 16.11 2.84 14.75
C GLU A 288 15.10 3.42 13.72
N PRO A 289 14.17 2.62 13.17
CA PRO A 289 14.09 1.16 13.32
C PRO A 289 15.28 0.43 12.67
N PRO A 290 15.61 -0.80 13.12
CA PRO A 290 16.70 -1.58 12.57
C PRO A 290 16.34 -2.16 11.21
N LEU A 291 17.36 -2.31 10.35
CA LEU A 291 17.25 -2.91 9.04
C LEU A 291 18.10 -4.17 8.98
N ALA A 292 17.50 -5.31 8.65
CA ALA A 292 18.19 -6.59 8.55
C ALA A 292 17.84 -7.31 7.26
N TRP A 293 18.81 -8.00 6.67
CA TRP A 293 18.56 -8.81 5.48
C TRP A 293 19.46 -10.03 5.34
N VAL A 294 19.02 -10.95 4.48
CA VAL A 294 19.77 -12.12 4.03
C VAL A 294 19.48 -12.38 2.56
N GLY A 295 20.50 -12.76 1.78
CA GLY A 295 20.35 -13.11 0.37
C GLY A 295 20.22 -11.89 -0.56
N LEU A 296 19.51 -12.09 -1.68
CA LEU A 296 19.46 -11.09 -2.77
C LEU A 296 18.49 -9.94 -2.46
N THR A 297 18.78 -8.74 -2.94
CA THR A 297 17.77 -7.65 -3.01
C THR A 297 16.70 -7.95 -4.06
N GLU A 298 15.56 -7.26 -4.02
CA GLU A 298 14.51 -7.44 -5.03
C GLU A 298 15.03 -7.13 -6.45
N ASP A 299 15.82 -6.07 -6.60
CA ASP A 299 16.45 -5.69 -7.89
C ASP A 299 17.40 -6.75 -8.40
N GLU A 300 18.23 -7.33 -7.53
CA GLU A 300 19.12 -8.44 -7.88
C GLU A 300 18.34 -9.70 -8.25
N ALA A 301 17.32 -10.04 -7.46
CA ALA A 301 16.49 -11.22 -7.68
C ALA A 301 15.70 -11.11 -9.00
N ARG A 302 15.17 -9.92 -9.32
CA ARG A 302 14.49 -9.64 -10.60
C ARG A 302 15.45 -9.73 -11.78
N ARG A 303 16.66 -9.16 -11.67
CA ARG A 303 17.71 -9.27 -12.70
C ARG A 303 18.15 -10.72 -12.95
N ARG A 304 18.28 -11.53 -11.90
CA ARG A 304 18.74 -12.93 -12.01
C ARG A 304 17.62 -13.92 -12.38
N GLY A 305 16.37 -13.65 -12.02
CA GLY A 305 15.30 -14.67 -11.97
C GLY A 305 14.03 -14.40 -12.78
N GLY A 306 14.08 -13.48 -13.75
CA GLY A 306 12.93 -12.94 -14.49
C GLY A 306 11.78 -13.93 -14.77
N ARG A 307 10.54 -13.48 -14.51
CA ARG A 307 9.21 -14.12 -14.71
C ARG A 307 8.67 -15.11 -13.67
N GLY A 308 9.34 -15.36 -12.54
CA GLY A 308 8.71 -16.19 -11.49
C GLY A 308 9.18 -15.96 -10.07
N LEU A 309 9.63 -14.74 -9.79
CA LEU A 309 9.89 -14.26 -8.43
C LEU A 309 8.55 -13.91 -7.78
N ARG A 310 8.27 -14.49 -6.61
CA ARG A 310 7.15 -14.09 -5.75
C ARG A 310 7.66 -13.23 -4.60
N VAL A 311 6.98 -12.13 -4.33
CA VAL A 311 7.37 -11.18 -3.28
C VAL A 311 6.21 -11.00 -2.32
N TYR A 312 6.43 -11.40 -1.06
CA TYR A 312 5.49 -11.16 0.04
C TYR A 312 5.93 -9.90 0.79
N ARG A 313 5.02 -8.93 0.92
CA ARG A 313 5.27 -7.66 1.60
C ARG A 313 4.38 -7.57 2.83
N PHE A 314 4.96 -7.13 3.94
CA PHE A 314 4.24 -6.94 5.19
C PHE A 314 4.57 -5.55 5.75
N PRO A 315 3.66 -4.56 5.63
CA PRO A 315 3.85 -3.25 6.23
C PRO A 315 3.63 -3.31 7.75
N TYR A 316 4.49 -2.67 8.54
CA TYR A 316 4.36 -2.68 10.01
C TYR A 316 3.10 -1.92 10.49
N GLU A 317 2.59 -0.98 9.69
CA GLU A 317 1.43 -0.15 10.03
C GLU A 317 0.14 -0.91 10.29
N THR A 318 -0.01 -2.10 9.68
CA THR A 318 -1.17 -2.97 9.82
C THR A 318 -0.88 -4.21 10.67
N MET A 319 0.38 -4.42 11.06
CA MET A 319 0.76 -5.58 11.87
C MET A 319 0.29 -5.45 13.30
N ARG A 320 -0.41 -6.46 13.79
CA ARG A 320 -0.99 -6.41 15.14
C ARG A 320 0.06 -6.23 16.24
N ARG A 321 1.20 -6.92 16.16
CA ARG A 321 2.27 -6.77 17.17
C ARG A 321 2.85 -5.35 17.18
N ALA A 322 3.13 -4.80 15.99
CA ALA A 322 3.61 -3.43 15.83
C ALA A 322 2.62 -2.38 16.34
N LEU A 323 1.31 -2.61 16.16
CA LEU A 323 0.25 -1.77 16.74
C LEU A 323 0.26 -1.80 18.27
N VAL A 324 0.47 -2.98 18.88
CA VAL A 324 0.56 -3.14 20.34
C VAL A 324 1.80 -2.43 20.91
N ASP A 325 2.93 -2.49 20.22
CA ASP A 325 4.18 -1.85 20.64
C ASP A 325 4.27 -0.36 20.29
N GLY A 326 3.36 0.14 19.44
CA GLY A 326 3.43 1.51 18.92
C GLY A 326 4.52 1.71 17.86
N THR A 327 5.19 0.65 17.40
CA THR A 327 6.32 0.68 16.45
C THR A 327 5.84 0.41 15.02
N ARG A 328 5.01 1.31 14.49
CA ARG A 328 4.30 1.13 13.20
C ARG A 328 5.16 1.37 11.95
N THR A 329 6.34 1.97 12.11
CA THR A 329 7.24 2.31 11.01
C THR A 329 8.04 1.08 10.57
N GLY A 330 7.89 0.66 9.32
CA GLY A 330 8.67 -0.45 8.79
C GLY A 330 7.99 -1.24 7.69
N MET A 331 8.72 -2.21 7.13
CA MET A 331 8.23 -3.17 6.16
C MET A 331 9.13 -4.40 6.13
N ALA A 332 8.54 -5.59 5.99
CA ALA A 332 9.27 -6.80 5.64
C ALA A 332 8.97 -7.26 4.21
N LYS A 333 9.97 -7.86 3.57
CA LYS A 333 9.90 -8.49 2.25
C LYS A 333 10.48 -9.90 2.30
N PHE A 334 9.74 -10.87 1.77
CA PHE A 334 10.22 -12.22 1.53
C PHE A 334 10.18 -12.52 0.03
N LEU A 335 11.35 -12.74 -0.56
CA LEU A 335 11.53 -12.98 -2.00
C LEU A 335 11.69 -14.49 -2.23
N CYS A 336 10.69 -15.10 -2.87
CA CYS A 336 10.70 -16.53 -3.18
C CYS A 336 10.98 -16.78 -4.66
N ASP A 337 11.91 -17.68 -4.95
CA ASP A 337 12.18 -18.14 -6.31
C ASP A 337 10.99 -18.95 -6.88
N ARG A 338 11.11 -19.39 -8.15
CA ARG A 338 10.10 -20.21 -8.83
C ARG A 338 9.77 -21.51 -8.10
N ARG A 339 10.72 -22.05 -7.32
CA ARG A 339 10.56 -23.27 -6.53
C ARG A 339 9.96 -22.98 -5.14
N GLY A 340 9.66 -21.72 -4.83
CA GLY A 340 9.14 -21.27 -3.56
C GLY A 340 10.19 -21.13 -2.47
N ARG A 341 11.50 -21.18 -2.77
CA ARG A 341 12.59 -21.05 -1.79
C ARG A 341 12.95 -19.59 -1.61
N ILE A 342 13.35 -19.20 -0.39
CA ILE A 342 13.79 -17.84 -0.11
C ILE A 342 15.08 -17.53 -0.90
N ALA A 343 14.98 -16.63 -1.87
CA ALA A 343 16.12 -16.04 -2.58
C ALA A 343 16.76 -14.91 -1.76
N GLY A 344 15.91 -14.11 -1.10
CA GLY A 344 16.30 -13.10 -0.13
C GLY A 344 15.14 -12.70 0.79
N ALA A 345 15.46 -12.17 1.97
CA ALA A 345 14.49 -11.61 2.90
C ALA A 345 15.08 -10.34 3.51
N HIS A 346 14.24 -9.32 3.69
CA HIS A 346 14.63 -7.99 4.16
C HIS A 346 13.57 -7.51 5.15
N ILE A 347 13.98 -6.97 6.29
CA ILE A 347 13.08 -6.53 7.36
C ILE A 347 13.57 -5.18 7.87
N LEU A 348 12.74 -4.15 7.76
CA LEU A 348 12.91 -2.86 8.42
C LEU A 348 11.83 -2.75 9.49
N GLY A 349 12.22 -2.56 10.74
CA GLY A 349 11.26 -2.41 11.84
C GLY A 349 11.72 -3.08 13.13
N GLU A 350 10.93 -2.90 14.18
CA GLU A 350 11.15 -3.55 15.47
C GLU A 350 11.38 -5.08 15.32
N ALA A 351 12.30 -5.61 16.13
CA ALA A 351 12.77 -6.99 16.10
C ALA A 351 13.38 -7.50 14.76
N ALA A 352 13.69 -6.64 13.79
CA ALA A 352 14.27 -7.06 12.50
C ALA A 352 15.57 -7.88 12.67
N ALA A 353 16.46 -7.42 13.56
CA ALA A 353 17.74 -8.06 13.85
C ALA A 353 17.60 -9.51 14.34
N GLU A 354 16.51 -9.82 15.04
CA GLU A 354 16.25 -11.15 15.60
C GLU A 354 15.48 -12.03 14.61
N VAL A 355 14.40 -11.52 14.02
CA VAL A 355 13.49 -12.30 13.17
C VAL A 355 14.15 -12.71 11.85
N ILE A 356 15.11 -11.94 11.34
CA ILE A 356 15.81 -12.27 10.09
C ILE A 356 16.51 -13.64 10.15
N HIS A 357 16.94 -14.07 11.33
CA HIS A 357 17.65 -15.33 11.52
C HIS A 357 16.76 -16.55 11.23
N GLU A 358 15.45 -16.45 11.45
CA GLU A 358 14.51 -17.51 11.09
C GLU A 358 14.39 -17.65 9.56
N ALA A 359 14.36 -16.53 8.84
CA ALA A 359 14.40 -16.53 7.38
C ALA A 359 15.73 -17.12 6.85
N ALA A 360 16.85 -16.79 7.51
CA ALA A 360 18.16 -17.33 7.19
C ALA A 360 18.22 -18.85 7.41
N LEU A 361 17.62 -19.36 8.49
CA LEU A 361 17.50 -20.79 8.77
C LEU A 361 16.69 -21.52 7.67
N ILE A 362 15.50 -21.03 7.34
CA ILE A 362 14.65 -21.61 6.28
C ILE A 362 15.42 -21.66 4.95
N ARG A 363 16.15 -20.59 4.63
CA ARG A 363 16.97 -20.50 3.43
C ARG A 363 18.14 -21.50 3.46
N ALA A 364 18.81 -21.65 4.60
CA ALA A 364 19.91 -22.62 4.77
C ALA A 364 19.44 -24.07 4.59
N MET A 365 18.20 -24.39 4.98
CA MET A 365 17.57 -25.69 4.77
C MET A 365 17.21 -25.98 3.30
N LYS A 366 17.26 -24.97 2.41
CA LYS A 366 16.92 -25.07 0.97
C LYS A 366 15.50 -25.63 0.71
N LYS A 367 14.61 -25.47 1.67
CA LYS A 367 13.20 -25.87 1.58
C LYS A 367 12.35 -24.68 1.10
N PRO A 368 11.22 -24.94 0.42
CA PRO A 368 10.32 -23.86 0.05
C PRO A 368 9.64 -23.28 1.29
N LEU A 369 9.36 -21.98 1.28
CA LEU A 369 8.77 -21.24 2.39
C LEU A 369 7.42 -21.83 2.83
N HIS A 370 6.60 -22.28 1.89
CA HIS A 370 5.31 -22.92 2.20
C HIS A 370 5.44 -24.21 3.00
N ALA A 371 6.59 -24.89 3.02
CA ALA A 371 6.78 -26.11 3.81
C ALA A 371 6.74 -25.86 5.33
N PHE A 372 6.84 -24.59 5.74
CA PHE A 372 6.83 -24.20 7.15
C PHE A 372 5.48 -23.65 7.62
N HIS A 373 4.42 -23.74 6.79
CA HIS A 373 3.10 -23.16 7.12
C HIS A 373 2.46 -23.75 8.39
N ALA A 374 2.84 -24.98 8.76
CA ALA A 374 2.35 -25.69 9.94
C ALA A 374 3.16 -25.38 11.21
N LEU A 375 4.24 -24.60 11.11
CA LEU A 375 5.03 -24.20 12.27
C LEU A 375 4.24 -23.19 13.12
N THR A 376 3.88 -23.59 14.33
CA THR A 376 3.18 -22.71 15.28
C THR A 376 4.13 -21.65 15.83
N HIS A 377 3.80 -20.39 15.59
CA HIS A 377 4.47 -19.25 16.21
C HIS A 377 3.60 -18.69 17.33
N ALA A 378 4.21 -18.25 18.42
CA ALA A 378 3.49 -17.59 19.51
C ALA A 378 2.81 -16.30 19.03
N TYR A 379 1.61 -16.02 19.52
CA TYR A 379 0.81 -14.88 19.09
C TYR A 379 0.45 -13.95 20.26
N PRO A 380 0.53 -12.62 20.09
CA PRO A 380 1.08 -11.89 18.93
C PRO A 380 2.61 -11.67 19.05
N THR A 381 3.38 -12.03 18.02
CA THR A 381 4.84 -11.78 17.92
C THR A 381 5.26 -11.34 16.51
N TYR A 382 6.43 -10.71 16.38
CA TYR A 382 6.98 -10.33 15.07
C TYR A 382 7.32 -11.54 14.20
N ALA A 383 7.92 -12.60 14.77
CA ALA A 383 8.19 -13.84 14.05
C ALA A 383 6.90 -14.44 13.45
N GLN A 384 5.82 -14.47 14.22
CA GLN A 384 4.51 -14.91 13.75
C GLN A 384 3.96 -14.03 12.62
N ALA A 385 3.99 -12.70 12.81
CA ALA A 385 3.44 -11.73 11.86
C ALA A 385 4.24 -11.68 10.54
N LEU A 386 5.53 -12.00 10.59
CA LEU A 386 6.44 -11.98 9.44
C LEU A 386 6.62 -13.36 8.83
N VAL A 387 7.46 -14.21 9.42
CA VAL A 387 7.83 -15.52 8.85
C VAL A 387 6.63 -16.46 8.85
N GLY A 388 5.87 -16.49 9.95
CA GLY A 388 4.65 -17.27 10.08
C GLY A 388 3.62 -16.93 8.99
N ARG A 389 3.27 -15.64 8.82
CA ARG A 389 2.33 -15.21 7.77
C ARG A 389 2.88 -15.43 6.36
N ALA A 390 4.17 -15.17 6.13
CA ALA A 390 4.80 -15.41 4.83
C ALA A 390 4.72 -16.89 4.42
N SER A 391 4.96 -17.82 5.35
CA SER A 391 4.82 -19.26 5.09
C SER A 391 3.38 -19.68 4.79
N GLN A 392 2.39 -19.12 5.51
CA GLN A 392 0.97 -19.39 5.31
C GLN A 392 0.48 -18.84 3.96
N LEU A 393 0.87 -17.62 3.59
CA LEU A 393 0.55 -17.05 2.28
C LEU A 393 1.19 -17.83 1.14
N ALA A 394 2.46 -18.22 1.28
CA ALA A 394 3.13 -19.07 0.30
C ALA A 394 2.45 -20.44 0.13
N TYR A 395 1.86 -20.97 1.19
CA TYR A 395 1.06 -22.19 1.13
C TYR A 395 -0.28 -21.99 0.41
N LEU A 396 -0.99 -20.90 0.69
CA LEU A 396 -2.22 -20.55 -0.04
C LEU A 396 -1.97 -20.39 -1.53
N ASP A 397 -0.91 -19.67 -1.92
CA ASP A 397 -0.53 -19.49 -3.32
C ASP A 397 -0.23 -20.85 -3.99
N ARG A 398 0.50 -21.73 -3.29
CA ARG A 398 0.81 -23.08 -3.80
C ARG A 398 -0.43 -23.96 -3.99
N MET A 399 -1.43 -23.81 -3.13
CA MET A 399 -2.72 -24.51 -3.27
C MET A 399 -3.53 -23.95 -4.44
N ALA A 400 -3.60 -22.63 -4.59
CA ALA A 400 -4.31 -21.98 -5.69
C ALA A 400 -3.72 -22.33 -7.07
N GLU A 401 -2.41 -22.57 -7.15
CA GLU A 401 -1.71 -23.01 -8.37
C GLU A 401 -1.93 -24.48 -8.73
N ASN A 402 -2.49 -25.31 -7.83
CA ASN A 402 -2.75 -26.71 -8.13
C ASN A 402 -4.00 -26.82 -9.04
N PRO A 403 -3.91 -27.40 -10.26
CA PRO A 403 -5.03 -27.45 -11.20
C PRO A 403 -6.29 -28.11 -10.65
N PHE A 404 -6.15 -29.17 -9.84
CA PHE A 404 -7.28 -29.88 -9.24
C PHE A 404 -7.96 -29.07 -8.14
N VAL A 405 -7.15 -28.42 -7.31
CA VAL A 405 -7.66 -27.55 -6.24
C VAL A 405 -8.30 -26.30 -6.85
N SER A 406 -7.64 -25.67 -7.82
CA SER A 406 -8.17 -24.54 -8.56
C SER A 406 -9.49 -24.90 -9.24
N LEU A 407 -9.56 -26.02 -9.95
CA LEU A 407 -10.80 -26.49 -10.56
C LEU A 407 -11.90 -26.72 -9.52
N ALA A 408 -11.59 -27.36 -8.38
CA ALA A 408 -12.54 -27.57 -7.29
C ALA A 408 -13.01 -26.24 -6.66
N LEU A 409 -12.12 -25.27 -6.48
CA LEU A 409 -12.42 -23.94 -5.95
C LEU A 409 -13.27 -23.10 -6.90
N HIS A 410 -13.07 -23.25 -8.21
CA HIS A 410 -13.90 -22.62 -9.23
C HIS A 410 -15.25 -23.34 -9.39
N ALA A 411 -15.29 -24.66 -9.19
CA ALA A 411 -16.51 -25.46 -9.22
C ALA A 411 -17.38 -25.29 -7.96
N LEU A 412 -16.84 -24.74 -6.87
CA LEU A 412 -17.55 -24.47 -5.61
C LEU A 412 -17.65 -22.95 -5.37
N PRO A 413 -18.74 -22.29 -5.80
CA PRO A 413 -18.87 -20.84 -5.68
C PRO A 413 -18.85 -20.36 -4.23
N GLY A 414 -18.20 -19.21 -4.02
CA GLY A 414 -17.89 -18.65 -2.70
C GLY A 414 -16.57 -19.14 -2.07
N TYR A 415 -16.00 -20.28 -2.49
CA TYR A 415 -14.73 -20.75 -1.93
C TYR A 415 -13.50 -19.98 -2.45
N ALA A 416 -13.48 -19.63 -3.73
CA ALA A 416 -12.45 -18.73 -4.28
C ALA A 416 -12.45 -17.36 -3.56
N HIS A 417 -13.64 -16.86 -3.23
CA HIS A 417 -13.83 -15.66 -2.43
C HIS A 417 -13.34 -15.82 -0.98
N ARG A 418 -13.65 -16.94 -0.32
CA ARG A 418 -13.16 -17.27 1.02
C ARG A 418 -11.63 -17.38 1.08
N ILE A 419 -10.99 -17.94 0.06
CA ILE A 419 -9.52 -17.99 -0.02
C ILE A 419 -8.94 -16.60 -0.20
N ARG A 420 -9.56 -15.76 -1.05
CA ARG A 420 -9.17 -14.36 -1.19
C ARG A 420 -9.29 -13.62 0.16
N LEU A 421 -10.41 -13.77 0.87
CA LEU A 421 -10.60 -13.20 2.21
C LEU A 421 -9.59 -13.74 3.23
N ALA A 422 -9.30 -15.05 3.21
CA ALA A 422 -8.28 -15.64 4.08
C ALA A 422 -6.90 -15.07 3.78
N ARG A 423 -6.57 -14.88 2.50
CA ARG A 423 -5.32 -14.26 2.05
C ARG A 423 -5.22 -12.81 2.50
N GLU A 424 -6.26 -12.01 2.29
CA GLU A 424 -6.31 -10.61 2.75
C GLU A 424 -6.22 -10.51 4.29
N ARG A 425 -6.87 -11.41 5.02
CA ARG A 425 -6.79 -11.48 6.49
C ARG A 425 -5.39 -11.86 6.97
N LEU A 426 -4.73 -12.80 6.30
CA LEU A 426 -3.38 -13.26 6.63
C LEU A 426 -2.30 -12.26 6.26
N ALA A 427 -2.49 -11.53 5.15
CA ALA A 427 -1.62 -10.45 4.73
C ALA A 427 -1.76 -9.21 5.61
N GLU A 428 -2.74 -9.20 6.54
CA GLU A 428 -3.05 -8.08 7.42
C GLU A 428 -3.22 -6.78 6.59
N THR A 429 -3.75 -6.88 5.35
CA THR A 429 -3.85 -5.76 4.39
C THR A 429 -5.04 -4.83 4.64
N HIS A 430 -5.95 -5.21 5.53
CA HIS A 430 -7.13 -4.40 5.85
C HIS A 430 -6.78 -3.35 6.90
N THR A 431 -6.62 -2.11 6.46
CA THR A 431 -7.12 -0.98 7.24
C THR A 431 -8.64 -1.14 7.25
N LEU A 432 -9.23 -1.45 8.42
CA LEU A 432 -10.64 -1.15 8.63
C LEU A 432 -10.75 0.36 8.37
N ALA A 433 -11.27 0.74 7.19
CA ALA A 433 -11.53 2.13 6.90
C ALA A 433 -12.37 2.65 8.08
N PRO A 434 -11.92 3.70 8.77
CA PRO A 434 -12.79 4.36 9.73
C PRO A 434 -14.07 4.70 8.95
N THR A 435 -15.21 4.21 9.43
CA THR A 435 -16.52 4.76 9.06
C THR A 435 -16.60 6.17 9.64
N GLU A 436 -15.79 7.07 9.11
CA GLU A 436 -15.95 8.51 9.28
C GLU A 436 -17.05 8.94 8.32
N PHE A 437 -18.27 8.86 8.82
CA PHE A 437 -19.44 9.44 8.17
C PHE A 437 -19.36 10.96 8.26
N SER A 438 -19.23 11.65 7.12
CA SER A 438 -19.62 13.06 7.06
C SER A 438 -21.15 13.11 7.00
N SER A 439 -21.78 13.58 8.08
CA SER A 439 -23.22 13.78 8.20
C SER A 439 -23.72 15.05 7.50
N GLU A 440 -22.95 15.62 6.57
CA GLU A 440 -23.23 16.93 5.96
C GLU A 440 -24.02 16.85 4.64
N ALA A 441 -24.53 15.67 4.27
CA ALA A 441 -25.33 15.51 3.06
C ALA A 441 -26.68 16.26 3.18
N ARG A 442 -26.94 17.18 2.25
CA ARG A 442 -28.16 18.02 2.25
C ARG A 442 -29.42 17.22 1.88
N PRO A 443 -30.60 17.64 2.35
CA PRO A 443 -31.88 17.07 1.92
C PRO A 443 -32.10 17.26 0.43
N ALA A 444 -32.64 16.25 -0.25
CA ALA A 444 -33.00 16.33 -1.67
C ALA A 444 -34.05 17.43 -1.94
N GLY A 445 -33.83 18.25 -2.97
CA GLY A 445 -34.81 19.22 -3.50
C GLY A 445 -34.87 20.56 -2.77
N GLN A 446 -33.82 20.97 -2.06
CA GLN A 446 -33.78 22.21 -1.27
C GLN A 446 -32.74 23.24 -1.75
N GLY A 447 -32.06 23.00 -2.88
CA GLY A 447 -31.10 23.94 -3.44
C GLY A 447 -31.66 24.79 -4.57
N GLU A 448 -31.23 26.05 -4.67
CA GLU A 448 -31.45 26.84 -5.89
C GLU A 448 -30.48 26.36 -6.98
N CYS A 449 -31.04 26.00 -8.12
CA CYS A 449 -30.33 25.54 -9.30
C CYS A 449 -30.56 26.53 -10.43
N VAL A 450 -29.48 27.16 -10.88
CA VAL A 450 -29.55 28.15 -11.95
C VAL A 450 -28.83 27.59 -13.17
N VAL A 451 -29.55 27.51 -14.29
CA VAL A 451 -29.03 27.07 -15.58
C VAL A 451 -29.17 28.22 -16.56
N GLU A 452 -28.06 28.87 -16.89
CA GLU A 452 -28.03 30.04 -17.78
C GLU A 452 -27.32 29.71 -19.10
N PRO A 453 -28.00 29.85 -20.25
CA PRO A 453 -27.35 29.69 -21.54
C PRO A 453 -26.52 30.93 -21.91
N ARG A 454 -25.27 30.71 -22.35
CA ARG A 454 -24.35 31.75 -22.81
C ARG A 454 -23.70 31.36 -24.13
N GLU A 455 -23.66 32.29 -25.06
CA GLU A 455 -23.01 32.09 -26.36
C GLU A 455 -21.52 32.41 -26.25
N ALA A 456 -20.65 31.46 -26.63
CA ALA A 456 -19.20 31.59 -26.44
C ALA A 456 -18.43 31.74 -27.74
N ALA A 457 -18.79 30.99 -28.78
CA ALA A 457 -18.19 31.05 -30.12
C ALA A 457 -19.11 30.40 -31.17
N ALA A 458 -18.83 30.58 -32.46
CA ALA A 458 -19.61 30.01 -33.56
C ALA A 458 -19.76 28.48 -33.41
N GLY A 459 -20.99 28.04 -33.09
CA GLY A 459 -21.36 26.63 -32.96
C GLY A 459 -20.92 25.96 -31.66
N VAL A 460 -20.69 26.70 -30.56
CA VAL A 460 -20.63 26.16 -29.18
C VAL A 460 -21.51 27.01 -28.28
N LEU A 461 -22.47 26.38 -27.60
CA LEU A 461 -23.28 27.02 -26.56
C LEU A 461 -22.84 26.51 -25.19
N ILE A 462 -22.61 27.43 -24.25
CA ILE A 462 -22.28 27.12 -22.87
C ILE A 462 -23.56 27.17 -22.04
N LEU A 463 -23.79 26.16 -21.20
CA LEU A 463 -24.80 26.18 -20.15
C LEU A 463 -24.06 26.31 -18.82
N ASP A 464 -24.12 27.49 -18.21
CA ASP A 464 -23.56 27.76 -16.90
C ASP A 464 -24.51 27.18 -15.84
N VAL A 465 -24.08 26.11 -15.15
CA VAL A 465 -24.88 25.43 -14.11
C VAL A 465 -24.30 25.80 -12.75
N ARG A 466 -25.11 26.48 -11.93
CA ARG A 466 -24.70 26.99 -10.62
C ARG A 466 -25.59 26.47 -9.50
N GLY A 467 -25.02 26.39 -8.30
CA GLY A 467 -25.76 26.02 -7.10
C GLY A 467 -25.75 24.52 -6.82
N VAL A 468 -26.93 23.92 -6.68
CA VAL A 468 -27.10 22.48 -6.37
C VAL A 468 -27.75 21.78 -7.54
N LEU A 469 -27.19 20.66 -7.97
CA LEU A 469 -27.74 19.82 -9.04
C LEU A 469 -28.48 18.63 -8.44
N ASP A 470 -29.78 18.81 -8.18
CA ASP A 470 -30.68 17.79 -7.63
C ASP A 470 -31.98 17.64 -8.45
N ALA A 471 -32.98 16.94 -7.91
CA ALA A 471 -34.28 16.74 -8.57
C ALA A 471 -34.98 18.05 -8.99
N SER A 472 -34.74 19.18 -8.30
CA SER A 472 -35.33 20.48 -8.67
C SER A 472 -34.82 21.03 -10.00
N CYS A 473 -33.61 20.62 -10.42
CA CYS A 473 -32.98 21.07 -11.65
C CYS A 473 -33.48 20.35 -12.90
N GLU A 474 -34.25 19.27 -12.77
CA GLU A 474 -34.57 18.41 -13.90
C GLU A 474 -35.25 19.16 -15.05
N GLU A 475 -36.31 19.93 -14.74
CA GLU A 475 -37.04 20.73 -15.72
C GLU A 475 -36.22 21.91 -16.27
N PRO A 476 -35.55 22.74 -15.42
CA PRO A 476 -34.63 23.78 -15.91
C PRO A 476 -33.55 23.23 -16.84
N LEU A 477 -32.90 22.13 -16.47
CA LEU A 477 -31.84 21.50 -17.24
C LEU A 477 -32.38 20.95 -18.57
N ARG A 478 -33.54 20.26 -18.55
CA ARG A 478 -34.20 19.75 -19.76
C ARG A 478 -34.50 20.89 -20.75
N LYS A 479 -35.11 21.98 -20.27
CA LYS A 479 -35.44 23.15 -21.10
C LYS A 479 -34.20 23.80 -21.67
N ALA A 480 -33.14 23.96 -20.86
CA ALA A 480 -31.87 24.55 -21.31
C ALA A 480 -31.18 23.68 -22.37
N PHE A 481 -31.21 22.35 -22.22
CA PHE A 481 -30.73 21.44 -23.27
C PHE A 481 -31.57 21.54 -24.55
N GLU A 482 -32.90 21.55 -24.45
CA GLU A 482 -33.79 21.67 -25.62
C GLU A 482 -33.63 23.00 -26.36
N GLU A 483 -33.49 24.12 -25.64
CA GLU A 483 -33.15 25.41 -26.23
C GLU A 483 -31.74 25.37 -26.84
N GLY A 484 -30.77 24.81 -26.13
CA GLY A 484 -29.39 24.79 -26.57
C GLY A 484 -29.16 23.96 -27.81
N LEU A 485 -29.79 22.80 -27.90
CA LEU A 485 -29.73 21.91 -29.06
C LEU A 485 -30.37 22.52 -30.31
N ARG A 486 -31.30 23.48 -30.16
CA ARG A 486 -31.83 24.25 -31.30
C ARG A 486 -30.83 25.28 -31.83
N ARG A 487 -29.88 25.72 -30.99
CA ARG A 487 -28.92 26.79 -31.30
C ARG A 487 -27.53 26.27 -31.69
N SER A 488 -27.12 25.10 -31.20
CA SER A 488 -25.78 24.55 -31.41
C SER A 488 -25.77 23.03 -31.38
N ALA A 489 -24.95 22.42 -32.25
CA ALA A 489 -24.65 20.99 -32.22
C ALA A 489 -23.59 20.60 -31.17
N ARG A 490 -22.98 21.58 -30.48
CA ARG A 490 -22.01 21.39 -29.40
C ARG A 490 -22.46 22.16 -28.16
N LEU A 491 -22.72 21.42 -27.08
CA LEU A 491 -23.10 21.97 -25.78
C LEU A 491 -21.97 21.74 -24.76
N LEU A 492 -21.55 22.80 -24.08
CA LEU A 492 -20.58 22.74 -22.99
C LEU A 492 -21.28 23.09 -21.67
N LEU A 493 -21.25 22.20 -20.69
CA LEU A 493 -21.71 22.49 -19.34
C LEU A 493 -20.56 23.04 -18.52
N ASN A 494 -20.70 24.26 -18.01
CA ASN A 494 -19.76 24.82 -17.05
C ASN A 494 -20.26 24.54 -15.63
N LEU A 495 -19.53 23.69 -14.91
CA LEU A 495 -19.88 23.23 -13.57
C LEU A 495 -18.98 23.85 -12.48
N SER A 496 -18.21 24.89 -12.83
CA SER A 496 -17.27 25.54 -11.91
C SER A 496 -17.92 26.16 -10.66
N ALA A 497 -19.19 26.55 -10.76
CA ALA A 497 -19.99 27.10 -9.67
C ALA A 497 -20.98 26.08 -9.07
N LEU A 498 -20.76 24.79 -9.34
CA LEU A 498 -21.57 23.72 -8.77
C LEU A 498 -21.06 23.34 -7.37
N SER A 499 -21.93 23.48 -6.38
CA SER A 499 -21.61 23.20 -4.97
C SER A 499 -21.91 21.75 -4.56
N HIS A 500 -22.98 21.17 -5.11
CA HIS A 500 -23.44 19.82 -4.78
C HIS A 500 -24.14 19.17 -5.96
N MET A 501 -24.05 17.85 -6.08
CA MET A 501 -24.80 17.05 -7.04
C MET A 501 -25.28 15.79 -6.33
N ASP A 502 -26.53 15.40 -6.52
CA ASP A 502 -27.06 14.14 -6.00
C ASP A 502 -27.36 13.14 -7.16
N PRO A 503 -27.83 11.91 -6.87
CA PRO A 503 -28.15 10.94 -7.91
C PRO A 503 -29.28 11.36 -8.87
N GLU A 504 -30.19 12.23 -8.43
CA GLU A 504 -31.28 12.77 -9.25
C GLU A 504 -30.71 13.75 -10.29
N GLY A 505 -29.85 14.66 -9.84
CA GLY A 505 -29.13 15.60 -10.71
C GLY A 505 -28.18 14.91 -11.69
N ALA A 506 -27.42 13.91 -11.23
CA ALA A 506 -26.60 13.08 -12.10
C ALA A 506 -27.45 12.31 -13.13
N GLY A 507 -28.63 11.82 -12.75
CA GLY A 507 -29.59 11.16 -13.64
C GLY A 507 -30.12 12.10 -14.71
N ALA A 508 -30.48 13.33 -14.34
CA ALA A 508 -30.90 14.36 -15.28
C ALA A 508 -29.80 14.69 -16.30
N LEU A 509 -28.53 14.74 -15.89
CA LEU A 509 -27.40 14.91 -16.82
C LEU A 509 -27.27 13.73 -17.78
N VAL A 510 -27.35 12.48 -17.29
CA VAL A 510 -27.32 11.29 -18.17
C VAL A 510 -28.44 11.36 -19.20
N ALA A 511 -29.68 11.60 -18.75
CA ALA A 511 -30.84 11.62 -19.64
C ALA A 511 -30.71 12.67 -20.75
N ASN A 512 -30.30 13.89 -20.39
CA ASN A 512 -30.14 14.99 -21.34
C ASN A 512 -28.94 14.79 -22.27
N ALA A 513 -27.80 14.29 -21.78
CA ALA A 513 -26.63 13.99 -22.61
C ALA A 513 -26.91 12.87 -23.62
N VAL A 514 -27.63 11.81 -23.21
CA VAL A 514 -28.03 10.73 -24.11
C VAL A 514 -29.00 11.23 -25.18
N ARG A 515 -29.98 12.08 -24.83
CA ARG A 515 -30.91 12.71 -25.79
C ARG A 515 -30.17 13.61 -26.78
N ALA A 516 -29.26 14.46 -26.31
CA ALA A 516 -28.43 15.31 -27.17
C ALA A 516 -27.67 14.47 -28.21
N ARG A 517 -27.06 13.37 -27.76
CA ARG A 517 -26.35 12.44 -28.65
C ARG A 517 -27.28 11.69 -29.61
N ALA A 518 -28.53 11.42 -29.21
CA ALA A 518 -29.55 10.88 -30.12
C ALA A 518 -29.86 11.85 -31.27
N GLY A 519 -29.88 13.15 -30.97
CA GLY A 519 -30.03 14.23 -31.93
C GLY A 519 -28.75 14.60 -32.71
N GLY A 520 -27.65 13.84 -32.55
CA GLY A 520 -26.38 14.10 -33.25
C GLY A 520 -25.53 15.23 -32.67
N ALA A 521 -25.89 15.77 -31.50
CA ALA A 521 -25.11 16.79 -30.81
C ALA A 521 -24.07 16.20 -29.86
N GLY A 522 -22.94 16.89 -29.72
CA GLY A 522 -21.89 16.57 -28.75
C GLY A 522 -22.08 17.35 -27.44
N VAL A 523 -21.81 16.69 -26.31
CA VAL A 523 -21.91 17.30 -24.98
C VAL A 523 -20.55 17.19 -24.28
N ALA A 524 -20.09 18.30 -23.72
CA ALA A 524 -18.88 18.38 -22.94
C ALA A 524 -19.10 19.06 -21.59
N VAL A 525 -18.16 18.89 -20.67
CA VAL A 525 -18.17 19.51 -19.34
C VAL A 525 -16.82 20.14 -19.01
N CYS A 526 -16.82 21.22 -18.24
CA CYS A 526 -15.62 21.81 -17.65
C CYS A 526 -15.89 22.31 -16.21
N GLY A 527 -14.82 22.64 -15.48
CA GLY A 527 -14.94 23.19 -14.13
C GLY A 527 -15.25 22.14 -13.04
N LEU A 528 -14.94 20.86 -13.28
CA LEU A 528 -15.13 19.81 -12.27
C LEU A 528 -14.10 19.91 -11.14
N THR A 529 -14.58 20.06 -9.91
CA THR A 529 -13.78 19.87 -8.69
C THR A 529 -13.29 18.43 -8.58
N ALA A 530 -12.23 18.18 -7.79
CA ALA A 530 -11.71 16.82 -7.59
C ALA A 530 -12.80 15.83 -7.12
N ALA A 531 -13.65 16.26 -6.16
CA ALA A 531 -14.77 15.48 -5.66
C ALA A 531 -15.81 15.15 -6.75
N LEU A 532 -16.14 16.11 -7.62
CA LEU A 532 -17.09 15.88 -8.72
C LEU A 532 -16.51 14.96 -9.81
N ARG A 533 -15.19 14.97 -10.03
CA ARG A 533 -14.54 14.02 -10.96
C ARG A 533 -14.77 12.57 -10.52
N ASP A 534 -14.70 12.29 -9.21
CA ASP A 534 -14.98 10.95 -8.67
C ASP A 534 -16.45 10.55 -8.89
N VAL A 535 -17.40 11.49 -8.74
CA VAL A 535 -18.82 11.23 -9.01
C VAL A 535 -19.09 10.98 -10.49
N PHE A 536 -18.48 11.76 -11.39
CA PHE A 536 -18.58 11.54 -12.84
C PHE A 536 -18.06 10.16 -13.23
N ARG A 537 -16.96 9.73 -12.60
CA ARG A 537 -16.41 8.39 -12.79
C ARG A 537 -17.34 7.31 -12.27
N LEU A 538 -17.85 7.47 -11.05
CA LEU A 538 -18.72 6.51 -10.37
C LEU A 538 -20.04 6.29 -11.13
N THR A 539 -20.61 7.36 -11.68
CA THR A 539 -21.85 7.34 -12.47
C THR A 539 -21.63 7.04 -13.96
N ARG A 540 -20.38 6.92 -14.41
CA ARG A 540 -19.97 6.76 -15.82
C ARG A 540 -20.38 7.91 -16.73
N LEU A 541 -20.66 9.09 -16.18
CA LEU A 541 -20.93 10.29 -16.96
C LEU A 541 -19.74 10.65 -17.86
N ASP A 542 -18.52 10.40 -17.39
CA ASP A 542 -17.28 10.61 -18.15
C ASP A 542 -17.15 9.77 -19.44
N GLU A 543 -17.98 8.73 -19.61
CA GLU A 543 -18.00 7.91 -20.83
C GLU A 543 -18.94 8.48 -21.91
N ILE A 544 -19.91 9.33 -21.53
CA ILE A 544 -20.91 9.91 -22.45
C ILE A 544 -20.76 11.42 -22.69
N VAL A 545 -19.96 12.11 -21.88
CA VAL A 545 -19.58 13.51 -22.09
C VAL A 545 -18.07 13.66 -22.26
N THR A 546 -17.62 14.64 -23.04
CA THR A 546 -16.19 14.99 -23.09
C THR A 546 -15.83 15.88 -21.91
N VAL A 547 -14.78 15.55 -21.15
CA VAL A 547 -14.30 16.39 -20.04
C VAL A 547 -13.15 17.28 -20.50
N PHE A 548 -13.25 18.59 -20.27
CA PHE A 548 -12.19 19.57 -20.50
C PHE A 548 -11.76 20.23 -19.18
N GLU A 549 -10.49 20.63 -19.12
CA GLU A 549 -9.94 21.32 -17.94
C GLU A 549 -10.42 22.78 -17.88
N SER A 550 -10.73 23.40 -19.03
CA SER A 550 -11.20 24.78 -19.11
C SER A 550 -12.17 25.04 -20.28
N GLU A 551 -12.94 26.12 -20.18
CA GLU A 551 -13.81 26.59 -21.27
C GLU A 551 -13.01 26.85 -22.56
N GLY A 552 -11.83 27.46 -22.44
CA GLY A 552 -10.99 27.77 -23.61
C GLY A 552 -10.57 26.52 -24.38
N GLN A 553 -10.24 25.44 -23.68
CA GLN A 553 -9.92 24.15 -24.30
C GLN A 553 -11.13 23.55 -25.04
N ALA A 554 -12.32 23.64 -24.43
CA ALA A 554 -13.55 23.16 -25.02
C ALA A 554 -13.93 23.94 -26.28
N ILE A 555 -13.82 25.28 -26.25
CA ILE A 555 -14.13 26.15 -27.39
C ILE A 555 -13.18 25.87 -28.57
N ALA A 556 -11.90 25.64 -28.30
CA ALA A 556 -10.89 25.33 -29.32
C ALA A 556 -11.03 23.91 -29.91
N ALA A 557 -11.80 23.02 -29.27
CA ALA A 557 -11.94 21.63 -29.70
C ALA A 557 -12.76 21.52 -31.00
N LYS A 558 -12.29 20.67 -31.93
CA LYS A 558 -12.97 20.40 -33.21
C LYS A 558 -14.34 19.70 -33.04
N GLY A 559 -14.60 19.10 -31.89
CA GLY A 559 -15.86 18.44 -31.54
C GLY A 559 -15.81 17.87 -30.12
N PHE A 560 -16.95 17.36 -29.65
CA PHE A 560 -17.09 16.72 -28.33
C PHE A 560 -17.33 15.22 -28.51
N PRO A 561 -16.28 14.42 -28.79
CA PRO A 561 -16.41 12.98 -28.96
C PRO A 561 -16.70 12.29 -27.61
N ALA A 562 -17.76 11.48 -27.57
CA ALA A 562 -18.04 10.57 -26.46
C ALA A 562 -17.24 9.26 -26.60
N GLY A 563 -17.08 8.51 -25.51
CA GLY A 563 -16.64 7.11 -25.57
C GLY A 563 -15.24 6.80 -25.07
N ARG A 564 -14.66 7.60 -24.17
CA ARG A 564 -13.45 7.22 -23.42
C ARG A 564 -13.56 7.63 -21.95
N PRO A 565 -13.28 6.74 -21.00
CA PRO A 565 -13.10 7.10 -19.59
C PRO A 565 -12.12 8.25 -19.44
N ALA A 566 -12.51 9.31 -18.74
CA ALA A 566 -11.63 10.44 -18.48
C ALA A 566 -10.77 10.21 -17.23
N PHE A 567 -11.21 9.33 -16.32
CA PHE A 567 -10.59 9.11 -15.02
C PHE A 567 -10.32 7.62 -14.76
N SER A 568 -9.22 7.31 -14.06
CA SER A 568 -8.84 5.94 -13.68
C SER A 568 -8.77 5.78 -12.15
N PRO A 569 -9.26 4.68 -11.57
CA PRO A 569 -9.09 4.36 -10.14
C PRO A 569 -7.64 3.92 -9.81
N PRO A 570 -7.22 3.95 -8.54
CA PRO A 570 -7.98 4.37 -7.35
C PRO A 570 -8.01 5.91 -7.18
N TYR A 571 -9.16 6.45 -6.77
CA TYR A 571 -9.28 7.86 -6.37
C TYR A 571 -8.90 8.03 -4.89
N GLU A 572 -7.95 8.91 -4.60
CA GLU A 572 -7.45 9.18 -3.24
C GLU A 572 -7.78 10.60 -2.74
N GLY A 573 -8.54 11.39 -3.52
CA GLY A 573 -8.89 12.76 -3.19
C GLY A 573 -10.14 12.90 -2.28
N PRO A 574 -10.59 14.15 -2.04
CA PRO A 574 -11.79 14.43 -1.24
C PRO A 574 -13.06 13.91 -1.92
N LEU A 575 -14.02 13.39 -1.13
CA LEU A 575 -15.31 12.89 -1.63
C LEU A 575 -16.38 13.99 -1.57
N GLN A 576 -17.35 13.92 -2.49
CA GLN A 576 -18.55 14.75 -2.39
C GLN A 576 -19.45 14.19 -1.27
N PRO A 577 -20.03 15.03 -0.39
CA PRO A 577 -20.85 14.55 0.72
C PRO A 577 -21.96 13.60 0.26
N GLY A 578 -22.11 12.49 0.99
CA GLY A 578 -23.10 11.45 0.72
C GLY A 578 -22.73 10.42 -0.36
N TRP A 579 -21.73 10.68 -1.22
CA TRP A 579 -21.34 9.76 -2.30
C TRP A 579 -20.37 8.67 -1.85
N ALA A 580 -20.48 7.51 -2.50
CA ALA A 580 -19.48 6.46 -2.41
C ALA A 580 -18.22 6.84 -3.20
N ARG A 581 -17.08 6.25 -2.83
CA ARG A 581 -15.84 6.35 -3.60
C ARG A 581 -15.90 5.48 -4.85
N SER A 582 -15.33 5.94 -5.96
CA SER A 582 -15.18 5.09 -7.15
C SER A 582 -14.21 3.91 -6.92
N VAL A 583 -14.56 2.75 -7.48
CA VAL A 583 -13.77 1.51 -7.39
C VAL A 583 -13.64 0.87 -8.76
N GLU A 584 -12.52 0.20 -9.01
CA GLU A 584 -12.31 -0.54 -10.26
C GLU A 584 -13.18 -1.80 -10.32
N ARG A 585 -13.17 -2.57 -9.23
CA ARG A 585 -13.93 -3.81 -9.10
C ARG A 585 -14.50 -3.94 -7.71
N LEU A 586 -15.70 -4.49 -7.61
CA LEU A 586 -16.35 -4.72 -6.34
C LEU A 586 -15.72 -5.88 -5.57
N SER A 587 -15.72 -5.75 -4.26
CA SER A 587 -15.33 -6.79 -3.33
C SER A 587 -16.43 -6.94 -2.30
N ALA A 588 -17.18 -8.05 -2.36
CA ALA A 588 -18.04 -8.40 -1.24
C ALA A 588 -17.16 -8.81 -0.05
N GLY A 589 -17.53 -8.41 1.17
CA GLY A 589 -16.95 -8.91 2.42
C GLY A 589 -17.60 -10.24 2.83
N LEU A 590 -17.70 -10.50 4.13
CA LEU A 590 -18.37 -11.70 4.64
C LEU A 590 -19.86 -11.67 4.29
N ILE A 591 -20.33 -12.69 3.56
CA ILE A 591 -21.74 -12.89 3.20
C ILE A 591 -22.21 -14.20 3.85
N PRO A 592 -23.43 -14.25 4.42
CA PRO A 592 -23.97 -15.47 5.02
C PRO A 592 -23.99 -16.67 4.06
N ASP A 593 -23.76 -17.86 4.60
CA ASP A 593 -23.65 -19.11 3.84
C ASP A 593 -24.90 -19.46 3.01
N GLU A 594 -26.06 -18.94 3.40
CA GLU A 594 -27.34 -19.07 2.71
C GLU A 594 -27.50 -18.18 1.47
N ALA A 595 -26.68 -17.13 1.32
CA ALA A 595 -26.70 -16.30 0.14
C ALA A 595 -26.04 -17.03 -1.04
N MET A 596 -26.51 -16.73 -2.25
CA MET A 596 -25.92 -17.24 -3.48
C MET A 596 -24.98 -16.15 -4.02
N GLU A 597 -23.76 -16.06 -3.50
CA GLU A 597 -22.75 -15.11 -4.01
C GLU A 597 -21.95 -15.79 -5.13
N ILE A 598 -22.38 -15.55 -6.37
CA ILE A 598 -21.69 -16.06 -7.57
C ILE A 598 -21.34 -14.96 -8.57
N ASN A 599 -21.90 -13.75 -8.39
CA ASN A 599 -21.93 -12.70 -9.40
C ASN A 599 -21.50 -11.31 -8.89
N VAL A 600 -20.99 -11.16 -7.67
CA VAL A 600 -20.74 -9.81 -7.09
C VAL A 600 -19.25 -9.46 -7.04
N SER A 601 -18.44 -10.33 -6.46
CA SER A 601 -17.00 -10.08 -6.32
C SER A 601 -16.28 -10.08 -7.66
N GLY A 602 -15.50 -9.02 -7.93
CA GLY A 602 -14.72 -8.86 -9.16
C GLY A 602 -15.47 -8.20 -10.32
N ARG A 603 -16.76 -7.85 -10.17
CA ARG A 603 -17.54 -7.12 -11.19
C ARG A 603 -17.29 -5.62 -11.14
N GLU A 604 -17.45 -4.95 -12.29
CA GLU A 604 -17.54 -3.49 -12.32
C GLU A 604 -18.96 -2.99 -12.01
N LEU A 605 -19.05 -1.70 -11.71
CA LEU A 605 -20.33 -0.98 -11.62
C LEU A 605 -20.93 -0.77 -13.01
N ALA A 606 -22.21 -1.09 -13.15
CA ALA A 606 -23.00 -0.90 -14.36
C ALA A 606 -24.07 0.15 -14.09
N GLY A 607 -23.80 1.39 -14.49
CA GLY A 607 -24.78 2.49 -14.49
C GLY A 607 -25.64 2.50 -15.76
N PRO A 608 -26.57 3.48 -15.88
CA PRO A 608 -27.48 3.62 -17.04
C PRO A 608 -26.78 3.86 -18.38
N VAL A 609 -25.49 4.22 -18.33
CA VAL A 609 -24.61 4.42 -19.48
C VAL A 609 -24.22 3.09 -20.16
N ARG A 610 -24.00 2.02 -19.39
CA ARG A 610 -23.43 0.74 -19.87
C ARG A 610 -24.46 -0.38 -20.09
N GLY A 611 -25.75 -0.06 -20.09
CA GLY A 611 -26.77 -1.07 -20.40
C GLY A 611 -27.04 -1.21 -21.89
N PHE A 612 -27.50 -2.40 -22.30
CA PHE A 612 -27.79 -2.74 -23.68
C PHE A 612 -29.09 -2.10 -24.21
N GLY A 613 -30.18 -2.25 -23.46
CA GLY A 613 -31.54 -1.99 -23.94
C GLY A 613 -31.95 -0.51 -23.95
N GLN A 614 -33.25 -0.26 -24.01
CA GLN A 614 -33.81 1.11 -23.97
C GLN A 614 -33.56 1.80 -22.63
N LEU A 615 -33.21 3.10 -22.64
CA LEU A 615 -33.07 3.89 -21.40
C LEU A 615 -34.44 4.35 -20.92
N ARG A 616 -34.81 3.93 -19.71
CA ARG A 616 -36.07 4.26 -19.05
C ARG A 616 -35.84 5.05 -17.77
N ASP A 617 -36.64 6.09 -17.60
CA ASP A 617 -36.84 6.84 -16.36
C ASP A 617 -38.23 6.46 -15.86
N LYS A 618 -38.30 5.69 -14.77
CA LYS A 618 -39.58 5.38 -14.12
C LYS A 618 -39.64 6.03 -12.75
N ARG A 619 -40.84 6.45 -12.35
CA ARG A 619 -41.09 7.02 -11.02
C ARG A 619 -42.32 6.39 -10.42
N TYR A 620 -42.18 5.92 -9.21
CA TYR A 620 -43.27 5.44 -8.37
C TYR A 620 -43.38 6.37 -7.18
N ARG A 621 -44.49 7.09 -7.07
CA ARG A 621 -44.70 8.12 -6.05
C ARG A 621 -45.90 7.76 -5.19
N LEU A 622 -45.64 7.42 -3.95
CA LEU A 622 -46.68 7.32 -2.93
C LEU A 622 -46.92 8.71 -2.35
N ARG A 623 -48.10 9.28 -2.58
CA ARG A 623 -48.51 10.55 -1.97
C ARG A 623 -49.24 10.29 -0.66
N ILE A 624 -48.73 10.83 0.44
CA ILE A 624 -49.34 10.74 1.78
C ILE A 624 -49.92 12.12 2.13
N GLN A 625 -51.23 12.18 2.34
CA GLN A 625 -51.93 13.39 2.76
C GLN A 625 -52.21 13.37 4.27
N GLY A 626 -52.18 14.54 4.92
CA GLY A 626 -52.50 14.69 6.34
C GLY A 626 -51.29 14.53 7.27
N LYS A 627 -51.47 13.87 8.43
CA LYS A 627 -50.43 13.71 9.48
C LYS A 627 -49.40 12.64 9.07
N ALA A 628 -48.55 12.98 8.11
CA ALA A 628 -47.45 12.14 7.65
C ALA A 628 -46.19 12.33 8.51
N PRO A 629 -45.38 11.27 8.73
CA PRO A 629 -44.03 11.39 9.31
C PRO A 629 -43.14 12.31 8.48
N GLU A 630 -42.09 12.86 9.08
CA GLU A 630 -41.15 13.70 8.35
C GLU A 630 -40.37 12.85 7.31
N PRO A 631 -40.01 13.42 6.14
CA PRO A 631 -39.28 12.69 5.10
C PRO A 631 -38.02 11.94 5.58
N ARG A 632 -37.28 12.55 6.52
CA ARG A 632 -36.08 11.94 7.13
C ARG A 632 -36.41 10.70 7.98
N GLU A 633 -37.56 10.68 8.65
CA GLU A 633 -38.00 9.55 9.49
C GLU A 633 -38.37 8.37 8.60
N ILE A 634 -39.05 8.65 7.49
CA ILE A 634 -39.39 7.66 6.46
C ILE A 634 -38.13 7.02 5.89
N VAL A 635 -37.16 7.83 5.46
CA VAL A 635 -35.91 7.31 4.87
C VAL A 635 -35.04 6.58 5.91
N THR A 636 -35.03 7.04 7.16
CA THR A 636 -34.33 6.34 8.25
C THR A 636 -34.92 4.95 8.50
N LEU A 637 -36.24 4.85 8.62
CA LEU A 637 -36.94 3.56 8.73
C LEU A 637 -36.69 2.69 7.50
N TRP A 638 -36.77 3.27 6.31
CA TRP A 638 -36.60 2.54 5.07
C TRP A 638 -35.19 1.94 4.95
N LYS A 639 -34.14 2.67 5.36
CA LYS A 639 -32.77 2.13 5.38
C LYS A 639 -32.61 1.01 6.42
N ALA A 640 -33.25 1.14 7.58
CA ALA A 640 -33.13 0.17 8.67
C ALA A 640 -33.81 -1.18 8.34
N GLU A 641 -34.99 -1.13 7.72
CA GLU A 641 -35.84 -2.29 7.43
C GLU A 641 -35.94 -2.56 5.91
N PHE A 642 -34.95 -2.12 5.13
CA PHE A 642 -35.02 -2.10 3.65
C PHE A 642 -35.54 -3.39 2.99
N PRO A 643 -35.00 -4.59 3.27
CA PRO A 643 -35.48 -5.82 2.66
C PRO A 643 -36.88 -6.25 3.12
N ASP A 644 -37.34 -5.80 4.29
CA ASP A 644 -38.62 -6.24 4.87
C ASP A 644 -39.81 -5.69 4.08
N PHE A 645 -39.59 -4.63 3.29
CA PHE A 645 -40.60 -4.05 2.43
C PHE A 645 -40.75 -4.78 1.09
N TRP A 646 -39.81 -5.65 0.71
CA TRP A 646 -39.85 -6.31 -0.60
C TRP A 646 -40.91 -7.41 -0.69
N PRO A 647 -41.40 -7.77 -1.89
CA PRO A 647 -42.24 -8.95 -2.07
C PRO A 647 -41.58 -10.22 -1.51
N GLY A 648 -42.39 -11.10 -0.91
CA GLY A 648 -41.90 -12.29 -0.23
C GLY A 648 -41.02 -13.20 -1.10
N GLY A 649 -39.91 -13.66 -0.52
CA GLY A 649 -38.96 -14.58 -1.17
C GLY A 649 -37.75 -13.91 -1.81
N ASN A 650 -37.69 -12.58 -1.87
CA ASN A 650 -36.48 -11.84 -2.22
C ASN A 650 -35.62 -11.61 -0.98
N ARG A 651 -34.29 -11.66 -1.13
CA ARG A 651 -33.35 -11.44 0.00
C ARG A 651 -32.25 -10.47 -0.37
N PHE A 652 -31.85 -9.67 0.61
CA PHE A 652 -30.76 -8.70 0.54
C PHE A 652 -29.72 -9.05 1.60
N PHE A 653 -28.46 -9.14 1.21
CA PHE A 653 -27.35 -9.47 2.10
C PHE A 653 -26.28 -8.38 2.01
N ALA A 654 -26.27 -7.45 2.96
CA ALA A 654 -25.20 -6.47 3.06
C ALA A 654 -23.87 -7.15 3.42
N SER A 655 -22.81 -6.76 2.73
CA SER A 655 -21.45 -7.19 3.01
C SER A 655 -21.07 -6.92 4.46
N GLY A 656 -20.69 -7.97 5.20
CA GLY A 656 -20.29 -7.89 6.60
C GLY A 656 -21.42 -7.54 7.57
N GLY A 657 -22.69 -7.59 7.14
CA GLY A 657 -23.83 -7.11 7.94
C GLY A 657 -23.84 -5.58 8.11
N ALA A 658 -23.15 -4.85 7.23
CA ALA A 658 -23.05 -3.41 7.30
C ALA A 658 -24.42 -2.71 7.09
N PRO A 659 -24.65 -1.54 7.71
CA PRO A 659 -25.81 -0.71 7.41
C PRO A 659 -25.75 -0.18 5.97
N ILE A 660 -26.86 0.36 5.45
CA ILE A 660 -26.89 1.07 4.17
C ILE A 660 -26.09 2.37 4.30
N ALA A 661 -24.80 2.27 3.96
CA ALA A 661 -23.81 3.35 3.97
C ALA A 661 -23.13 3.45 2.60
N PRO A 662 -22.69 4.65 2.15
CA PRO A 662 -22.02 4.80 0.86
C PRO A 662 -20.86 3.81 0.68
N GLY A 663 -20.82 3.13 -0.46
CA GLY A 663 -19.81 2.10 -0.77
C GLY A 663 -20.13 0.70 -0.24
N THR A 664 -21.20 0.53 0.54
CA THR A 664 -21.62 -0.81 1.00
C THR A 664 -22.06 -1.66 -0.18
N VAL A 665 -21.41 -2.82 -0.36
CA VAL A 665 -21.77 -3.82 -1.36
C VAL A 665 -22.82 -4.76 -0.78
N ALA A 666 -23.83 -5.12 -1.57
CA ALA A 666 -24.81 -6.13 -1.18
C ALA A 666 -25.04 -7.19 -2.26
N VAL A 667 -25.34 -8.40 -1.81
CA VAL A 667 -25.77 -9.53 -2.64
C VAL A 667 -27.29 -9.62 -2.60
N LEU A 668 -27.92 -9.80 -3.76
CA LEU A 668 -29.36 -9.98 -3.91
C LEU A 668 -29.65 -11.39 -4.39
N ASN A 669 -30.60 -12.04 -3.72
CA ASN A 669 -31.23 -13.27 -4.20
C ASN A 669 -32.68 -12.94 -4.55
N LEU A 670 -32.94 -12.67 -5.83
CA LEU A 670 -34.26 -12.26 -6.33
C LEU A 670 -35.05 -13.47 -6.82
N ARG A 671 -36.28 -13.63 -6.36
CA ARG A 671 -37.13 -14.77 -6.75
C ARG A 671 -37.88 -14.46 -8.04
N LEU A 672 -37.68 -15.31 -9.04
CA LEU A 672 -38.41 -15.27 -10.30
C LEU A 672 -39.61 -16.25 -10.30
N PRO A 673 -40.57 -16.08 -11.23
CA PRO A 673 -41.61 -17.06 -11.50
C PRO A 673 -41.03 -18.46 -11.73
N GLY A 674 -41.73 -19.50 -11.27
CA GLY A 674 -41.25 -20.89 -11.36
C GLY A 674 -40.25 -21.31 -10.28
N GLY A 675 -39.95 -20.45 -9.30
CA GLY A 675 -39.12 -20.80 -8.13
C GLY A 675 -37.61 -20.66 -8.35
N LEU A 676 -37.19 -20.13 -9.50
CA LEU A 676 -35.81 -19.77 -9.78
C LEU A 676 -35.37 -18.58 -8.91
N VAL A 677 -34.09 -18.59 -8.50
CA VAL A 677 -33.46 -17.48 -7.76
C VAL A 677 -32.38 -16.89 -8.65
N VAL A 678 -32.38 -15.57 -8.80
CA VAL A 678 -31.32 -14.81 -9.47
C VAL A 678 -30.41 -14.22 -8.42
N ALA A 679 -29.15 -14.65 -8.43
CA ALA A 679 -28.07 -14.08 -7.64
C ALA A 679 -27.42 -12.93 -8.39
N THR A 680 -27.46 -11.75 -7.80
CA THR A 680 -26.83 -10.55 -8.35
C THR A 680 -26.36 -9.63 -7.21
N GLY A 681 -25.90 -8.42 -7.51
CA GLY A 681 -25.47 -7.49 -6.48
C GLY A 681 -25.68 -6.03 -6.86
N LEU A 682 -25.42 -5.18 -5.89
CA LEU A 682 -25.48 -3.72 -5.99
C LEU A 682 -24.46 -3.10 -5.04
N MET A 683 -24.20 -1.81 -5.23
CA MET A 683 -23.45 -0.99 -4.29
C MET A 683 -24.29 0.22 -3.88
N VAL A 684 -24.25 0.60 -2.61
CA VAL A 684 -24.84 1.88 -2.15
C VAL A 684 -24.04 3.01 -2.78
N LEU A 685 -24.68 3.72 -3.70
CA LEU A 685 -24.11 4.82 -4.48
C LEU A 685 -24.06 6.11 -3.67
N TYR A 686 -25.14 6.39 -2.93
CA TYR A 686 -25.35 7.66 -2.25
C TYR A 686 -26.23 7.48 -1.01
N VAL A 687 -25.96 8.24 0.06
CA VAL A 687 -26.82 8.31 1.25
C VAL A 687 -26.89 9.75 1.77
N ALA A 688 -28.11 10.20 2.05
CA ALA A 688 -28.46 11.43 2.76
C ALA A 688 -29.57 11.15 3.78
N ASP A 689 -30.03 12.21 4.46
CA ASP A 689 -31.12 12.13 5.44
C ASP A 689 -32.47 11.80 4.80
N THR A 690 -32.71 12.30 3.59
CA THR A 690 -33.99 12.15 2.89
C THR A 690 -33.88 11.33 1.60
N ALA A 691 -32.71 10.78 1.28
CA ALA A 691 -32.52 9.95 0.11
C ALA A 691 -31.39 8.92 0.28
N PHE A 692 -31.46 7.82 -0.44
CA PHE A 692 -30.36 6.89 -0.66
C PHE A 692 -30.49 6.26 -2.04
N SER A 693 -29.39 5.85 -2.63
CA SER A 693 -29.37 5.28 -3.98
C SER A 693 -28.46 4.08 -4.06
N PHE A 694 -28.83 3.11 -4.89
CA PHE A 694 -27.97 1.98 -5.22
C PHE A 694 -27.69 1.96 -6.71
N ILE A 695 -26.46 1.58 -7.06
CA ILE A 695 -26.04 1.34 -8.44
C ILE A 695 -25.86 -0.16 -8.67
N SER A 696 -26.29 -0.64 -9.83
CA SER A 696 -26.15 -2.04 -10.23
C SER A 696 -24.73 -2.38 -10.69
N ILE A 697 -24.50 -3.67 -10.91
CA ILE A 697 -23.21 -4.24 -11.30
C ILE A 697 -23.31 -4.90 -12.67
N GLU A 698 -22.17 -5.17 -13.31
CA GLU A 698 -22.15 -5.95 -14.55
C GLU A 698 -22.86 -7.30 -14.39
N GLY A 699 -23.72 -7.62 -15.35
CA GLY A 699 -24.53 -8.84 -15.34
C GLY A 699 -25.84 -8.73 -14.54
N HIS A 700 -26.11 -7.63 -13.86
CA HIS A 700 -27.42 -7.38 -13.22
C HIS A 700 -28.55 -7.30 -14.26
N VAL A 701 -29.79 -7.60 -13.85
CA VAL A 701 -30.98 -7.58 -14.74
C VAL A 701 -31.24 -6.20 -15.36
N ILE A 702 -30.92 -5.15 -14.61
CA ILE A 702 -30.91 -3.76 -15.04
C ILE A 702 -29.48 -3.20 -14.91
N ALA A 703 -29.08 -2.32 -15.82
CA ALA A 703 -27.89 -1.50 -15.71
C ALA A 703 -28.34 -0.06 -15.47
N GLY A 704 -28.18 0.40 -14.24
CA GLY A 704 -28.80 1.63 -13.75
C GLY A 704 -28.52 1.90 -12.29
N TRP A 705 -29.19 2.92 -11.77
CA TRP A 705 -29.31 3.12 -10.33
C TRP A 705 -30.76 3.36 -9.96
N ILE A 706 -31.06 3.09 -8.69
CA ILE A 706 -32.39 3.25 -8.11
C ILE A 706 -32.26 4.16 -6.92
N THR A 707 -32.92 5.31 -7.00
CA THR A 707 -32.95 6.30 -5.93
C THR A 707 -34.25 6.17 -5.14
N PHE A 708 -34.11 6.07 -3.82
CA PHE A 708 -35.17 6.04 -2.85
C PHE A 708 -35.14 7.37 -2.10
N SER A 709 -36.23 8.13 -2.16
CA SER A 709 -36.26 9.45 -1.54
C SER A 709 -37.61 9.76 -0.92
N SER A 710 -37.62 10.70 0.01
CA SER A 710 -38.84 11.31 0.51
C SER A 710 -38.66 12.83 0.59
N PHE A 711 -39.70 13.57 0.24
CA PHE A 711 -39.68 15.03 0.26
C PHE A 711 -41.11 15.57 0.39
N ARG A 712 -41.24 16.86 0.70
CA ARG A 712 -42.54 17.56 0.76
C ARG A 712 -42.85 18.20 -0.58
N GLU A 713 -44.09 18.06 -1.04
CA GLU A 713 -44.60 18.71 -2.25
C GLU A 713 -45.98 19.29 -1.94
N GLY A 714 -46.03 20.60 -1.69
CA GLY A 714 -47.19 21.26 -1.08
C GLY A 714 -47.46 20.70 0.32
N ASP A 715 -48.73 20.37 0.60
CA ASP A 715 -49.16 19.80 1.89
C ASP A 715 -48.97 18.27 1.99
N ALA A 716 -48.42 17.62 0.95
CA ALA A 716 -48.22 16.17 0.91
C ALA A 716 -46.76 15.79 1.17
N VAL A 717 -46.56 14.65 1.82
CA VAL A 717 -45.25 13.97 1.85
C VAL A 717 -45.24 12.93 0.73
N VAL A 718 -44.25 13.04 -0.15
CA VAL A 718 -44.03 12.12 -1.26
C VAL A 718 -42.94 11.13 -0.86
N VAL A 719 -43.20 9.85 -1.08
CA VAL A 719 -42.21 8.78 -1.00
C VAL A 719 -41.99 8.23 -2.41
N GLN A 720 -40.76 8.33 -2.90
CA GLN A 720 -40.42 8.06 -4.30
C GLN A 720 -39.44 6.89 -4.41
N VAL A 721 -39.71 6.01 -5.38
CA VAL A 721 -38.71 5.12 -5.98
C VAL A 721 -38.48 5.58 -7.43
N HIS A 722 -37.24 5.87 -7.76
CA HIS A 722 -36.84 6.37 -9.09
C HIS A 722 -35.70 5.51 -9.67
N PRO A 723 -36.03 4.43 -10.41
CA PRO A 723 -35.07 3.73 -11.22
C PRO A 723 -34.79 4.48 -12.55
N LEU A 724 -33.51 4.75 -12.80
CA LEU A 724 -33.00 5.19 -14.11
C LEU A 724 -32.09 4.09 -14.65
N PHE A 725 -32.53 3.40 -15.69
CA PHE A 725 -31.85 2.18 -16.13
C PHE A 725 -32.05 1.84 -17.60
N ARG A 726 -31.17 0.95 -18.09
CA ARG A 726 -31.35 0.15 -19.30
C ARG A 726 -31.40 -1.32 -18.92
N PRO A 727 -32.07 -2.20 -19.67
CA PRO A 727 -31.88 -3.64 -19.55
C PRO A 727 -30.40 -4.01 -19.71
N GLY A 728 -29.89 -4.88 -18.83
CA GLY A 728 -28.45 -5.13 -18.71
C GLY A 728 -27.83 -5.80 -19.94
N ASP A 729 -28.60 -6.63 -20.64
CA ASP A 729 -28.15 -7.42 -21.79
C ASP A 729 -29.33 -7.69 -22.77
N PRO A 730 -29.07 -8.28 -23.97
CA PRO A 730 -30.11 -8.58 -24.95
C PRO A 730 -31.22 -9.53 -24.47
N LEU A 731 -30.89 -10.49 -23.60
CA LEU A 731 -31.86 -11.41 -23.02
C LEU A 731 -32.79 -10.66 -22.06
N MET A 732 -32.24 -9.74 -21.27
CA MET A 732 -33.02 -8.88 -20.39
C MET A 732 -33.93 -7.95 -21.19
N GLU A 733 -33.45 -7.27 -22.23
CA GLU A 733 -34.29 -6.43 -23.11
C GLU A 733 -35.49 -7.22 -23.67
N LEU A 734 -35.26 -8.45 -24.16
CA LEU A 734 -36.35 -9.32 -24.62
C LEU A 734 -37.32 -9.65 -23.49
N SER A 735 -36.82 -10.01 -22.30
CA SER A 735 -37.65 -10.35 -21.14
C SER A 735 -38.55 -9.19 -20.70
N PHE A 736 -38.05 -7.96 -20.76
CA PHE A 736 -38.80 -6.74 -20.42
C PHE A 736 -39.98 -6.54 -21.38
N ARG A 737 -39.81 -6.86 -22.67
CA ARG A 737 -40.88 -6.77 -23.68
C ARG A 737 -41.98 -7.80 -23.51
N ILE A 738 -41.65 -9.01 -23.05
CA ILE A 738 -42.59 -10.12 -22.91
C ILE A 738 -43.21 -10.23 -21.50
N GLY A 739 -42.97 -9.24 -20.62
CA GLY A 739 -43.71 -9.10 -19.35
C GLY A 739 -42.87 -8.90 -18.09
N ALA A 740 -41.53 -8.95 -18.14
CA ALA A 740 -40.70 -8.68 -16.97
C ALA A 740 -40.82 -7.21 -16.49
N GLY A 741 -41.08 -6.27 -17.41
CA GLY A 741 -41.33 -4.87 -17.04
C GLY A 741 -42.55 -4.69 -16.12
N GLY A 742 -43.63 -5.44 -16.36
CA GLY A 742 -44.80 -5.43 -15.47
C GLY A 742 -44.56 -6.15 -14.15
N GLN A 743 -43.59 -7.07 -14.07
CA GLN A 743 -43.17 -7.67 -12.80
C GLN A 743 -42.39 -6.66 -11.95
N GLU A 744 -41.48 -5.90 -12.57
CA GLU A 744 -40.78 -4.79 -11.91
C GLU A 744 -41.78 -3.75 -11.37
N ASP A 745 -42.77 -3.34 -12.18
CA ASP A 745 -43.78 -2.37 -11.74
C ASP A 745 -44.53 -2.87 -10.50
N ARG A 746 -44.95 -4.15 -10.49
CA ARG A 746 -45.59 -4.76 -9.31
C ARG A 746 -44.68 -4.85 -8.10
N PHE A 747 -43.38 -5.10 -8.31
CA PHE A 747 -42.39 -5.15 -7.23
C PHE A 747 -42.35 -3.81 -6.48
N TRP A 748 -42.26 -2.70 -7.21
CA TRP A 748 -42.20 -1.36 -6.60
C TRP A 748 -43.53 -0.91 -5.99
N HIS A 749 -44.66 -1.22 -6.61
CA HIS A 749 -45.98 -0.97 -6.01
C HIS A 749 -46.16 -1.72 -4.68
N THR A 750 -45.78 -3.00 -4.64
CA THR A 750 -45.83 -3.81 -3.43
C THR A 750 -44.89 -3.25 -2.36
N THR A 751 -43.68 -2.84 -2.76
CA THR A 751 -42.68 -2.26 -1.85
C THR A 751 -43.19 -0.98 -1.19
N LEU A 752 -43.72 -0.05 -1.98
CA LEU A 752 -44.32 1.19 -1.46
C LEU A 752 -45.59 0.92 -0.63
N GLY A 753 -46.40 -0.07 -1.02
CA GLY A 753 -47.58 -0.49 -0.26
C GLY A 753 -47.22 -1.07 1.12
N ASN A 754 -46.19 -1.92 1.19
CA ASN A 754 -45.69 -2.48 2.45
C ASN A 754 -45.11 -1.38 3.35
N LEU A 755 -44.37 -0.42 2.77
CA LEU A 755 -43.86 0.73 3.51
C LEU A 755 -45.01 1.61 4.04
N ALA A 756 -46.03 1.89 3.22
CA ALA A 756 -47.22 2.63 3.64
C ALA A 756 -47.94 1.94 4.82
N ALA A 757 -48.11 0.61 4.72
CA ALA A 757 -48.70 -0.19 5.78
C ALA A 757 -47.88 -0.14 7.08
N ARG A 758 -46.55 -0.24 6.97
CA ARG A 758 -45.62 -0.13 8.13
C ARG A 758 -45.66 1.24 8.79
N LEU A 759 -45.87 2.31 8.01
CA LEU A 759 -46.02 3.69 8.48
C LEU A 759 -47.42 3.99 9.02
N GLY A 760 -48.40 3.10 8.84
CA GLY A 760 -49.79 3.33 9.25
C GLY A 760 -50.52 4.38 8.41
N VAL A 761 -50.07 4.63 7.18
CA VAL A 761 -50.60 5.67 6.28
C VAL A 761 -51.33 5.05 5.09
N ARG A 762 -52.29 5.79 4.54
CA ARG A 762 -52.96 5.44 3.27
C ARG A 762 -52.52 6.41 2.19
N GLY A 763 -52.24 5.89 0.99
CA GLY A 763 -51.88 6.69 -0.17
C GLY A 763 -52.00 5.87 -1.45
N THR A 764 -52.10 6.56 -2.57
CA THR A 764 -52.08 5.96 -3.90
C THR A 764 -50.68 6.09 -4.49
N VAL A 765 -50.20 5.02 -5.13
CA VAL A 765 -48.93 5.03 -5.86
C VAL A 765 -49.21 5.50 -7.29
N GLU A 766 -48.66 6.66 -7.64
CA GLU A 766 -48.64 7.16 -9.01
C GLU A 766 -47.41 6.61 -9.73
N GLN A 767 -47.60 6.06 -10.94
CA GLN A 767 -46.51 5.58 -11.80
C GLN A 767 -46.35 6.49 -13.02
N ARG A 768 -45.12 6.87 -13.32
CA ARG A 768 -44.72 7.48 -14.59
C ARG A 768 -43.60 6.66 -15.21
N ASP A 769 -43.71 6.30 -16.48
CA ASP A 769 -42.66 5.62 -17.27
C ASP A 769 -42.34 6.46 -18.50
N THR A 770 -41.11 6.97 -18.57
CA THR A 770 -40.64 7.82 -19.66
C THR A 770 -39.51 7.12 -20.41
N LEU A 771 -39.71 6.92 -21.72
CA LEU A 771 -38.65 6.45 -22.61
C LEU A 771 -37.69 7.61 -22.91
N VAL A 772 -36.45 7.51 -22.43
CA VAL A 772 -35.42 8.55 -22.61
C VAL A 772 -34.64 8.32 -23.90
N ASP A 773 -34.31 7.06 -24.21
CA ASP A 773 -33.62 6.66 -25.45
C ASP A 773 -34.11 5.29 -25.91
N GLY A 774 -34.63 5.24 -27.14
CA GLY A 774 -35.17 4.03 -27.76
C GLY A 774 -34.12 3.13 -28.43
N ARG A 775 -32.86 3.57 -28.50
CA ARG A 775 -31.78 2.86 -29.21
C ARG A 775 -31.15 1.75 -28.36
N PHE A 776 -30.69 0.70 -29.03
CA PHE A 776 -29.89 -0.37 -28.44
C PHE A 776 -28.39 -0.08 -28.53
N GLN A 777 -27.66 -0.48 -27.49
CA GLN A 777 -26.20 -0.38 -27.43
C GLN A 777 -25.55 -1.71 -27.80
N TRP A 778 -25.38 -1.99 -29.09
CA TRP A 778 -24.79 -3.26 -29.56
C TRP A 778 -23.35 -3.51 -29.07
N GLY A 779 -22.62 -2.45 -28.69
CA GLY A 779 -21.31 -2.59 -28.02
C GLY A 779 -21.39 -3.34 -26.68
N GLU A 780 -22.55 -3.33 -26.03
CA GLU A 780 -22.82 -3.97 -24.75
C GLU A 780 -23.44 -5.38 -24.89
N ALA A 781 -23.59 -5.90 -26.11
CA ALA A 781 -24.19 -7.23 -26.33
C ALA A 781 -23.41 -8.38 -25.66
N GLY A 782 -22.10 -8.19 -25.45
CA GLY A 782 -21.23 -9.14 -24.75
C GLY A 782 -21.61 -9.36 -23.28
N ASN A 783 -22.37 -8.45 -22.67
CA ASN A 783 -22.81 -8.54 -21.27
C ASN A 783 -23.68 -9.78 -21.00
N MET A 784 -24.24 -10.40 -22.04
CA MET A 784 -24.98 -11.67 -21.94
C MET A 784 -24.15 -12.80 -21.30
N LEU A 785 -22.82 -12.83 -21.51
CA LEU A 785 -21.94 -13.83 -20.88
C LEU A 785 -21.84 -13.68 -19.36
N LEU A 786 -22.16 -12.50 -18.85
CA LEU A 786 -22.13 -12.16 -17.43
C LEU A 786 -23.53 -12.15 -16.81
N SER A 787 -24.57 -12.47 -17.59
CA SER A 787 -25.97 -12.37 -17.19
C SER A 787 -26.28 -13.17 -15.93
N ALA A 788 -26.69 -12.47 -14.87
CA ALA A 788 -26.98 -13.05 -13.58
C ALA A 788 -28.07 -14.14 -13.65
N PRO A 789 -29.17 -13.99 -14.40
CA PRO A 789 -30.15 -15.06 -14.59
C PRO A 789 -29.58 -16.33 -15.25
N VAL A 790 -28.67 -16.19 -16.21
CA VAL A 790 -28.02 -17.33 -16.88
C VAL A 790 -27.10 -18.05 -15.92
N LEU A 791 -26.19 -17.32 -15.27
CA LEU A 791 -25.22 -17.88 -14.32
C LEU A 791 -25.91 -18.51 -13.10
N SER A 792 -26.99 -17.88 -12.62
CA SER A 792 -27.80 -18.42 -11.52
C SER A 792 -28.49 -19.72 -11.94
N SER A 793 -29.12 -19.76 -13.12
CA SER A 793 -29.79 -20.96 -13.65
C SER A 793 -28.83 -22.15 -13.78
N LEU A 794 -27.62 -21.91 -14.28
CA LEU A 794 -26.57 -22.94 -14.39
C LEU A 794 -26.14 -23.48 -13.01
N TYR A 795 -26.20 -22.64 -11.97
CA TYR A 795 -25.81 -23.00 -10.61
C TYR A 795 -26.95 -23.59 -9.75
N MET A 796 -28.21 -23.40 -10.16
CA MET A 796 -29.40 -23.82 -9.39
C MET A 796 -29.36 -25.28 -8.88
N PRO A 797 -28.93 -26.29 -9.67
CA PRO A 797 -28.87 -27.67 -9.18
C PRO A 797 -27.97 -27.84 -7.95
N PHE A 798 -26.80 -27.18 -7.95
CA PHE A 798 -25.85 -27.22 -6.83
C PHE A 798 -26.39 -26.46 -5.61
N TYR A 799 -27.03 -25.31 -5.83
CA TYR A 799 -27.66 -24.55 -4.76
C TYR A 799 -28.76 -25.34 -4.05
N LEU A 800 -29.63 -26.04 -4.81
CA LEU A 800 -30.69 -26.88 -4.26
C LEU A 800 -30.12 -28.08 -3.49
N LEU A 801 -29.09 -28.75 -4.02
CA LEU A 801 -28.40 -29.84 -3.34
C LEU A 801 -27.78 -29.36 -2.00
N LYS A 802 -27.10 -28.21 -2.00
CA LYS A 802 -26.53 -27.60 -0.80
C LYS A 802 -27.59 -27.26 0.25
N ARG A 803 -28.78 -26.83 -0.18
CA ARG A 803 -29.90 -26.53 0.73
C ARG A 803 -30.53 -27.78 1.32
N ALA A 804 -30.58 -28.88 0.57
CA ALA A 804 -31.10 -30.17 1.02
C ALA A 804 -30.15 -30.91 1.99
N LEU A 805 -28.84 -30.68 1.87
CA LEU A 805 -27.81 -31.30 2.72
C LEU A 805 -27.52 -30.53 4.02
N ARG A 806 -28.23 -29.43 4.30
CA ARG A 806 -28.10 -28.70 5.56
C ARG A 806 -28.99 -29.33 6.63
N PRO A 807 -28.46 -29.64 7.82
CA PRO A 807 -29.25 -30.12 8.96
C PRO A 807 -30.23 -29.06 9.45
#